data_AF-R1DC67-F1
#
_entry.id   AF-R1DC67-F1
#
_cell.length_a   1.000
_cell.length_b   1.000
_cell.length_c   1.000
_cell.angle_alpha   90.00
_cell.angle_beta   90.00
_cell.angle_gamma   90.00
#
_symmetry.space_group_name_H-M   'P 1'
#
loop_
_entity.id
_entity.type
_entity.pdbx_description
1 polymer ?
#
loop_
_entity_poly.entity_id
_entity_poly.type
_entity_poly.pdbx_seq_one_letter_code
_entity_poly.pdbx_strand_id
1 'polypeptide(L)'
;MFAVLTLVPAAPAATEPCTCALNWTDPDSGHACSEPQSGCPPVACDGPYPPWCVVESLPCADPDPDSGINTGLYGGNWIHCEPEYSPTPPSYPPPPPFAVVRIGALLPRQLPSGELMHLGRAEDLTSVLMAIQEINNKTDGVADDLLPNTQLLLSYRDSRCDPDFGFDAAYELLRRAFGGAGVHALIGAFCSSASISAARLSALADTPQVSHASTSPDLSGDDFPFFARVISSDSLLSVGLAETTRNLLGIKRVATIACTDAYCTAGMAAFEAAASAQGITVLESVRFENGQSNFGEPLAALHASRATVFVAIVHSQDAARLLEQALDLRLVGPKYTWVGEYGMFEAARVLGDHGVLEPFRGMLAITNSIAPSVAYDGYASRKRARPSTLGDGTNCDPAEDDEGHKLWSVDTDENAMAPRCFGANNQFPESVYASRAYDAVYAVAHAVQALVDDPLVQRIDGDALMAALLAVRFDGVTGKVSFSSEPATLGDRAGGVLYDVMNVNASGAWVKLGTWQPADNWEQSFAGNGQALTRPTPDNSKPPELAGDTLRVGVFCDISPWFIVYEKCQHVMHIIDRINDKKDGFLDDLLPDHTLFYSMVQTGTTGCAESEAIRRQFDQLYSDLNGVVATIGPFCSDDVAAVTAAEWRAGADISTVVLSPSSTAPILANVGAYPNLLRLSSNDKHVT
;
A
#
# COMPACT_ATOMS: atom_id res chain seq x y z
N MET A 1 91.53 43.58 9.76
CA MET A 1 91.40 42.12 9.97
C MET A 1 89.92 41.79 9.89
N PHE A 2 89.55 41.10 8.81
CA PHE A 2 88.30 40.36 8.53
C PHE A 2 86.92 41.08 8.57
N ALA A 3 86.51 41.45 7.34
CA ALA A 3 85.23 41.19 6.68
C ALA A 3 83.92 41.32 7.49
N VAL A 4 83.23 42.45 7.24
CA VAL A 4 81.79 42.61 7.42
C VAL A 4 81.09 41.87 6.29
N LEU A 5 80.40 40.77 6.61
CA LEU A 5 79.43 40.13 5.72
C LEU A 5 78.04 40.45 6.25
N THR A 6 77.38 41.42 5.62
CA THR A 6 75.96 41.72 5.81
C THR A 6 75.13 40.57 5.25
N LEU A 7 74.36 39.93 6.12
CA LEU A 7 73.26 39.04 5.73
C LEU A 7 72.20 39.88 5.02
N VAL A 8 72.04 39.64 3.72
CA VAL A 8 70.88 40.09 2.95
C VAL A 8 69.70 39.21 3.38
N PRO A 9 68.59 39.76 3.92
CA PRO A 9 67.38 38.98 4.10
C PRO A 9 66.83 38.60 2.73
N ALA A 10 66.49 37.32 2.57
CA ALA A 10 65.79 36.82 1.40
C ALA A 10 64.51 37.65 1.17
N ALA A 11 64.29 38.07 -0.07
CA ALA A 11 63.07 38.75 -0.48
C ALA A 11 61.86 37.84 -0.19
N PRO A 12 60.72 38.38 0.29
CA PRO A 12 59.48 37.62 0.35
C PRO A 12 59.09 37.19 -1.06
N ALA A 13 58.60 35.96 -1.18
CA ALA A 13 58.09 35.40 -2.43
C ALA A 13 57.01 36.33 -3.01
N ALA A 14 57.04 36.51 -4.33
CA ALA A 14 55.99 37.22 -5.05
C ALA A 14 54.65 36.49 -4.81
N THR A 15 53.72 37.15 -4.12
CA THR A 15 52.31 36.73 -4.06
C THR A 15 51.75 36.81 -5.48
N GLU A 16 51.12 35.73 -5.95
CA GLU A 16 50.49 35.71 -7.27
C GLU A 16 49.41 36.80 -7.38
N PRO A 17 49.17 37.37 -8.58
CA PRO A 17 48.18 38.41 -8.77
C PRO A 17 46.77 37.91 -8.42
N CYS A 18 45.94 38.75 -7.81
CA CYS A 18 44.56 38.40 -7.47
C CYS A 18 43.73 38.05 -8.71
N THR A 19 42.98 36.95 -8.65
CA THR A 19 42.07 36.48 -9.69
C THR A 19 40.63 36.40 -9.18
N CYS A 20 39.67 36.65 -10.07
CA CYS A 20 38.26 36.43 -9.77
C CYS A 20 37.98 34.94 -9.52
N ALA A 21 37.20 34.64 -8.49
CA ALA A 21 36.62 33.32 -8.30
C ALA A 21 35.74 32.94 -9.50
N LEU A 22 35.83 31.69 -9.94
CA LEU A 22 35.01 31.20 -11.05
C LEU A 22 33.51 31.21 -10.71
N ASN A 23 33.15 30.97 -9.45
CA ASN A 23 31.79 31.05 -8.93
C ASN A 23 31.81 31.78 -7.58
N TRP A 24 30.99 32.82 -7.43
CA TRP A 24 30.89 33.57 -6.18
C TRP A 24 29.51 34.21 -6.02
N THR A 25 29.15 34.53 -4.77
CA THR A 25 28.02 35.39 -4.42
C THR A 25 28.48 36.37 -3.35
N ASP A 26 27.86 37.55 -3.32
CA ASP A 26 28.03 38.51 -2.23
C ASP A 26 26.66 39.03 -1.77
N PRO A 27 26.04 38.35 -0.80
CA PRO A 27 24.73 38.73 -0.26
C PRO A 27 24.73 40.11 0.40
N ASP A 28 25.86 40.56 0.94
CA ASP A 28 25.97 41.82 1.70
C ASP A 28 25.92 43.05 0.80
N SER A 29 26.30 42.89 -0.47
CA SER A 29 26.20 43.92 -1.51
C SER A 29 24.79 44.09 -2.09
N GLY A 30 23.88 43.14 -1.83
CA GLY A 30 22.49 43.19 -2.28
C GLY A 30 22.30 43.08 -3.81
N HIS A 31 21.09 43.37 -4.30
CA HIS A 31 20.74 43.32 -5.73
C HIS A 31 21.01 41.96 -6.40
N ALA A 32 21.62 41.94 -7.59
CA ALA A 32 21.92 40.71 -8.30
C ALA A 32 23.15 40.00 -7.72
N CYS A 33 23.90 40.62 -6.81
CA CYS A 33 25.07 40.00 -6.19
C CYS A 33 24.71 38.85 -5.22
N SER A 34 23.46 38.76 -4.78
CA SER A 34 22.96 37.61 -4.04
C SER A 34 22.73 36.37 -4.91
N GLU A 35 22.69 36.54 -6.23
CA GLU A 35 22.60 35.45 -7.21
C GLU A 35 24.01 34.99 -7.64
N PRO A 36 24.21 33.70 -7.98
CA PRO A 36 25.50 33.19 -8.45
C PRO A 36 26.12 34.01 -9.60
N GLN A 37 27.29 34.58 -9.34
CA GLN A 37 28.13 35.27 -10.33
C GLN A 37 29.28 34.36 -10.76
N SER A 38 29.80 34.59 -11.97
CA SER A 38 30.93 33.83 -12.49
C SER A 38 32.02 34.73 -13.07
N GLY A 39 33.26 34.55 -12.61
CA GLY A 39 34.40 35.36 -13.03
C GLY A 39 34.17 36.85 -12.79
N CYS A 40 34.59 37.69 -13.75
CA CYS A 40 34.23 39.11 -13.79
C CYS A 40 32.93 39.30 -14.59
N PRO A 41 31.85 39.79 -13.98
CA PRO A 41 30.60 40.04 -14.71
C PRO A 41 30.77 41.20 -15.70
N PRO A 42 30.05 41.23 -16.84
CA PRO A 42 30.15 42.32 -17.82
C PRO A 42 29.65 43.68 -17.28
N VAL A 43 28.82 43.66 -16.24
CA VAL A 43 28.32 44.83 -15.51
C VAL A 43 28.33 44.45 -14.03
N ALA A 44 28.66 45.39 -13.14
CA ALA A 44 28.63 45.14 -11.70
C ALA A 44 27.22 44.71 -11.24
N CYS A 45 27.15 43.71 -10.35
CA CYS A 45 25.90 43.10 -9.90
C CYS A 45 25.11 43.99 -8.90
N ASP A 46 25.74 45.06 -8.39
CA ASP A 46 25.23 46.00 -7.39
C ASP A 46 24.90 47.39 -7.96
N GLY A 47 25.01 47.60 -9.28
CA GLY A 47 24.55 48.83 -9.93
C GLY A 47 25.50 49.39 -11.01
N PRO A 48 25.51 50.72 -11.23
CA PRO A 48 26.26 51.35 -12.32
C PRO A 48 27.74 51.55 -11.97
N TYR A 49 28.36 50.58 -11.30
CA TYR A 49 29.75 50.60 -10.90
C TYR A 49 30.63 49.85 -11.91
N PRO A 50 31.96 50.10 -11.91
CA PRO A 50 32.90 49.27 -12.66
C PRO A 50 32.78 47.81 -12.22
N PRO A 51 32.84 46.84 -13.16
CA PRO A 51 32.81 45.43 -12.83
C PRO A 51 33.80 45.03 -11.74
N TRP A 52 33.36 44.15 -10.86
CA TRP A 52 34.15 43.63 -9.76
C TRP A 52 33.73 42.19 -9.47
N CYS A 53 34.59 41.46 -8.77
CA CYS A 53 34.38 40.06 -8.42
C CYS A 53 34.95 39.74 -7.04
N VAL A 54 34.45 38.67 -6.41
CA VAL A 54 35.09 38.09 -5.21
C VAL A 54 36.35 37.34 -5.63
N VAL A 55 37.43 37.46 -4.86
CA VAL A 55 38.71 36.81 -5.17
C VAL A 55 38.69 35.32 -4.89
N GLU A 56 39.37 34.54 -5.72
CA GLU A 56 39.43 33.07 -5.59
C GLU A 56 40.23 32.61 -4.36
N SER A 57 41.31 33.32 -4.03
CA SER A 57 42.17 32.97 -2.89
C SER A 57 42.89 34.19 -2.31
N LEU A 58 43.09 34.17 -0.99
CA LEU A 58 43.86 35.17 -0.22
C LEU A 58 44.99 34.46 0.54
N PRO A 59 46.20 35.06 0.68
CA PRO A 59 46.60 36.38 0.23
C PRO A 59 47.08 36.40 -1.23
N CYS A 60 46.74 37.45 -1.98
CA CYS A 60 47.18 37.69 -3.35
C CYS A 60 47.70 39.14 -3.52
N ALA A 61 48.47 39.40 -4.58
CA ALA A 61 48.95 40.74 -4.92
C ALA A 61 47.93 41.49 -5.78
N ASP A 62 47.63 42.72 -5.42
CA ASP A 62 46.90 43.63 -6.30
C ASP A 62 47.78 44.02 -7.52
N PRO A 63 47.35 43.72 -8.76
CA PRO A 63 48.08 44.10 -9.96
C PRO A 63 48.02 45.62 -10.28
N ASP A 64 47.10 46.39 -9.68
CA ASP A 64 46.97 47.84 -9.87
C ASP A 64 46.85 48.60 -8.52
N PRO A 65 47.96 49.18 -7.99
CA PRO A 65 47.96 49.85 -6.69
C PRO A 65 47.13 51.13 -6.62
N ASP A 66 46.64 51.68 -7.75
CA ASP A 66 45.79 52.88 -7.80
C ASP A 66 44.29 52.54 -7.87
N SER A 67 43.93 51.25 -7.95
CA SER A 67 42.55 50.76 -8.10
C SER A 67 41.68 50.80 -6.84
N GLY A 68 42.30 51.08 -5.68
CA GLY A 68 41.59 51.13 -4.39
C GLY A 68 41.20 49.76 -3.83
N ILE A 69 41.85 48.66 -4.27
CA ILE A 69 41.56 47.31 -3.81
C ILE A 69 41.79 47.17 -2.30
N ASN A 70 40.80 46.57 -1.64
CA ASN A 70 40.78 46.36 -0.21
C ASN A 70 41.18 44.91 0.12
N THR A 71 42.44 44.52 -0.12
CA THR A 71 42.98 43.16 0.13
C THR A 71 43.23 42.83 1.61
N GLY A 72 42.31 43.21 2.50
CA GLY A 72 42.35 42.76 3.90
C GLY A 72 42.99 43.69 4.92
N LEU A 73 43.14 44.99 4.63
CA LEU A 73 43.38 46.02 5.66
C LEU A 73 42.09 46.69 6.15
N TYR A 74 41.00 46.64 5.38
CA TYR A 74 39.64 47.05 5.78
C TYR A 74 38.55 46.03 5.36
N GLY A 75 38.84 44.73 5.35
CA GLY A 75 37.82 43.66 5.40
C GLY A 75 37.04 43.30 4.12
N GLY A 76 37.55 43.57 2.91
CA GLY A 76 36.92 43.11 1.66
C GLY A 76 37.61 41.88 1.04
N ASN A 77 36.83 40.97 0.43
CA ASN A 77 37.32 39.81 -0.33
C ASN A 77 37.08 40.00 -1.85
N TRP A 78 37.21 41.21 -2.39
CA TRP A 78 36.83 41.52 -3.78
C TRP A 78 37.88 42.39 -4.51
N ILE A 79 37.85 42.34 -5.85
CA ILE A 79 38.70 43.14 -6.75
C ILE A 79 37.89 43.73 -7.90
N HIS A 80 38.28 44.90 -8.40
CA HIS A 80 37.84 45.37 -9.71
C HIS A 80 38.45 44.52 -10.82
N CYS A 81 37.69 44.29 -11.87
CA CYS A 81 38.08 43.36 -12.92
C CYS A 81 37.62 43.86 -14.30
N GLU A 82 38.33 43.42 -15.33
CA GLU A 82 37.95 43.64 -16.72
C GLU A 82 37.34 42.35 -17.28
N PRO A 83 36.13 42.38 -17.87
CA PRO A 83 35.47 41.18 -18.38
C PRO A 83 36.31 40.41 -19.41
N GLU A 84 37.17 41.12 -20.15
CA GLU A 84 38.06 40.57 -21.18
C GLU A 84 39.22 39.74 -20.62
N TYR A 85 39.52 39.86 -19.32
CA TYR A 85 40.60 39.17 -18.62
C TYR A 85 40.11 38.12 -17.62
N SER A 86 38.81 37.84 -17.56
CA SER A 86 38.31 36.70 -16.78
C SER A 86 38.90 35.41 -17.34
N PRO A 87 39.31 34.45 -16.48
CA PRO A 87 39.50 33.10 -16.95
C PRO A 87 38.16 32.66 -17.55
N THR A 88 38.10 32.55 -18.87
CA THR A 88 37.02 31.83 -19.52
C THR A 88 36.97 30.48 -18.85
N PRO A 89 35.79 29.97 -18.40
CA PRO A 89 35.71 28.61 -17.91
C PRO A 89 36.45 27.75 -18.93
N PRO A 90 37.39 26.88 -18.50
CA PRO A 90 38.06 26.00 -19.44
C PRO A 90 36.97 25.45 -20.35
N SER A 91 37.13 25.67 -21.66
CA SER A 91 36.24 25.10 -22.66
C SER A 91 36.52 23.60 -22.66
N TYR A 92 36.14 22.94 -21.57
CA TYR A 92 35.83 21.55 -21.63
C TYR A 92 34.77 21.45 -22.73
N PRO A 93 34.90 20.46 -23.65
CA PRO A 93 33.73 20.09 -24.43
C PRO A 93 32.56 19.97 -23.43
N PRO A 94 31.35 20.45 -23.78
CA PRO A 94 30.19 20.24 -22.91
C PRO A 94 30.25 18.78 -22.46
N PRO A 95 30.08 18.49 -21.16
CA PRO A 95 30.11 17.11 -20.69
C PRO A 95 29.25 16.31 -21.66
N PRO A 96 29.73 15.14 -22.12
CA PRO A 96 29.00 14.36 -23.11
C PRO A 96 27.52 14.28 -22.66
N PRO A 97 26.55 14.31 -23.60
CA PRO A 97 25.13 14.63 -23.34
C PRO A 97 24.39 13.78 -22.28
N PHE A 98 25.10 12.90 -21.56
CA PHE A 98 24.63 12.00 -20.53
C PHE A 98 25.64 11.82 -19.39
N ALA A 99 26.61 12.73 -19.20
CA ALA A 99 27.67 12.54 -18.20
C ALA A 99 27.13 12.46 -16.76
N VAL A 100 26.00 13.13 -16.50
CA VAL A 100 25.34 13.18 -15.20
C VAL A 100 23.85 12.93 -15.34
N VAL A 101 23.34 12.01 -14.52
CA VAL A 101 21.91 11.76 -14.32
C VAL A 101 21.59 12.05 -12.87
N ARG A 102 20.45 12.70 -12.63
CA ARG A 102 20.02 13.16 -11.30
C ARG A 102 18.82 12.35 -10.89
N ILE A 103 18.92 11.65 -9.77
CA ILE A 103 17.90 10.78 -9.22
C ILE A 103 17.35 11.42 -7.95
N GLY A 104 16.03 11.58 -7.88
CA GLY A 104 15.36 11.97 -6.65
C GLY A 104 14.85 10.74 -5.91
N ALA A 105 15.17 10.58 -4.63
CA ALA A 105 14.59 9.52 -3.79
C ALA A 105 13.54 10.11 -2.86
N LEU A 106 12.29 9.72 -3.07
CA LEU A 106 11.13 10.14 -2.29
C LEU A 106 10.71 9.03 -1.33
N LEU A 107 11.45 8.82 -0.24
CA LEU A 107 11.24 7.69 0.67
C LEU A 107 10.86 8.17 2.07
N PRO A 108 9.94 7.51 2.79
CA PRO A 108 9.50 7.97 4.10
C PRO A 108 10.56 7.66 5.17
N ARG A 109 10.87 8.67 5.98
CA ARG A 109 11.64 8.52 7.22
C ARG A 109 10.75 8.55 8.44
N GLN A 110 9.71 9.37 8.40
CA GLN A 110 8.81 9.59 9.52
C GLN A 110 7.36 9.41 9.10
N LEU A 111 6.48 9.31 10.07
CA LEU A 111 5.07 9.60 9.88
C LEU A 111 4.81 11.10 10.08
N PRO A 112 3.63 11.63 9.70
CA PRO A 112 3.26 13.02 9.99
C PRO A 112 3.30 13.35 11.48
N SER A 113 3.12 12.34 12.34
CA SER A 113 3.24 12.43 13.80
C SER A 113 4.67 12.68 14.31
N GLY A 114 5.69 12.57 13.46
CA GLY A 114 7.11 12.61 13.86
C GLY A 114 7.64 11.28 14.39
N GLU A 115 6.84 10.21 14.40
CA GLU A 115 7.33 8.86 14.68
C GLU A 115 8.24 8.38 13.55
N LEU A 116 9.34 7.69 13.89
CA LEU A 116 10.28 7.18 12.89
C LEU A 116 9.82 5.85 12.33
N MET A 117 9.90 5.70 11.01
CA MET A 117 9.56 4.47 10.32
C MET A 117 10.78 3.54 10.19
N HIS A 118 11.42 3.20 11.31
CA HIS A 118 12.72 2.49 11.32
C HIS A 118 12.71 1.13 10.60
N LEU A 119 11.64 0.34 10.79
CA LEU A 119 11.61 -1.06 10.31
C LEU A 119 11.40 -1.10 8.78
N GLY A 120 12.47 -1.49 8.07
CA GLY A 120 12.48 -1.71 6.63
C GLY A 120 12.63 -0.45 5.77
N ARG A 121 12.24 0.74 6.22
CA ARG A 121 12.27 1.94 5.35
C ARG A 121 13.68 2.52 5.20
N ALA A 122 14.50 2.40 6.24
CA ALA A 122 15.93 2.70 6.17
C ALA A 122 16.67 1.80 5.17
N GLU A 123 16.18 0.56 5.01
CA GLU A 123 16.74 -0.41 4.08
C GLU A 123 16.46 -0.03 2.63
N ASP A 124 15.29 0.54 2.34
CA ASP A 124 14.98 1.04 1.00
C ASP A 124 15.94 2.13 0.57
N LEU A 125 16.20 3.12 1.43
CA LEU A 125 17.19 4.16 1.14
C LEU A 125 18.60 3.56 1.01
N THR A 126 18.95 2.60 1.88
CA THR A 126 20.22 1.87 1.79
C THR A 126 20.36 1.17 0.43
N SER A 127 19.28 0.58 -0.09
CA SER A 127 19.27 -0.13 -1.35
C SER A 127 19.30 0.78 -2.57
N VAL A 128 18.67 1.96 -2.51
CA VAL A 128 18.83 3.00 -3.53
C VAL A 128 20.28 3.47 -3.59
N LEU A 129 20.88 3.80 -2.44
CA LEU A 129 22.28 4.22 -2.35
C LEU A 129 23.23 3.13 -2.85
N MET A 130 22.96 1.88 -2.50
CA MET A 130 23.76 0.74 -2.95
C MET A 130 23.70 0.58 -4.47
N ALA A 131 22.51 0.64 -5.07
CA ALA A 131 22.38 0.57 -6.53
C ALA A 131 23.13 1.71 -7.23
N ILE A 132 22.99 2.95 -6.76
CA ILE A 132 23.69 4.11 -7.32
C ILE A 132 25.22 3.94 -7.22
N GLN A 133 25.72 3.47 -6.08
CA GLN A 133 27.15 3.25 -5.86
C GLN A 133 27.71 2.13 -6.74
N GLU A 134 27.01 1.00 -6.85
CA GLU A 134 27.40 -0.13 -7.70
C GLU A 134 27.35 0.26 -9.20
N ILE A 135 26.35 1.04 -9.61
CA ILE A 135 26.30 1.56 -10.98
C ILE A 135 27.45 2.54 -11.23
N ASN A 136 27.73 3.48 -10.31
CA ASN A 136 28.81 4.44 -10.51
C ASN A 136 30.22 3.82 -10.46
N ASN A 137 30.39 2.72 -9.71
CA ASN A 137 31.68 2.07 -9.53
C ASN A 137 31.96 1.05 -10.64
N LYS A 138 32.75 1.44 -11.64
CA LYS A 138 33.06 0.60 -12.82
C LYS A 138 34.15 -0.46 -12.57
N THR A 139 34.38 -0.84 -11.32
CA THR A 139 35.49 -1.73 -10.95
C THR A 139 35.13 -2.80 -9.91
N ASP A 140 33.87 -2.88 -9.47
CA ASP A 140 33.43 -3.88 -8.48
C ASP A 140 32.89 -5.17 -9.09
N GLY A 141 32.75 -5.23 -10.42
CA GLY A 141 32.27 -6.40 -11.13
C GLY A 141 30.77 -6.63 -11.01
N VAL A 142 29.99 -5.64 -10.54
CA VAL A 142 28.52 -5.75 -10.42
C VAL A 142 27.82 -5.13 -11.63
N ALA A 143 28.12 -3.87 -11.95
CA ALA A 143 27.47 -3.12 -13.01
C ALA A 143 28.46 -2.33 -13.89
N ASP A 144 29.69 -2.84 -14.02
CA ASP A 144 30.81 -2.16 -14.69
C ASP A 144 30.49 -1.73 -16.14
N ASP A 145 29.68 -2.51 -16.86
CA ASP A 145 29.30 -2.25 -18.25
C ASP A 145 28.08 -1.33 -18.40
N LEU A 146 27.34 -1.06 -17.32
CA LEU A 146 26.13 -0.23 -17.36
C LEU A 146 26.52 1.22 -17.15
N LEU A 147 26.08 2.13 -18.02
CA LEU A 147 26.32 3.58 -17.93
C LEU A 147 27.81 3.94 -17.81
N PRO A 148 28.70 3.44 -18.69
CA PRO A 148 30.17 3.47 -18.48
C PRO A 148 30.77 4.88 -18.39
N ASN A 149 30.10 5.89 -18.97
CA ASN A 149 30.54 7.29 -18.99
C ASN A 149 29.55 8.24 -18.29
N THR A 150 28.67 7.70 -17.43
CA THR A 150 27.58 8.43 -16.79
C THR A 150 27.64 8.22 -15.28
N GLN A 151 27.56 9.33 -14.54
CA GLN A 151 27.45 9.35 -13.09
C GLN A 151 26.00 9.61 -12.65
N LEU A 152 25.49 8.78 -11.75
CA LEU A 152 24.23 8.99 -11.06
C LEU A 152 24.47 9.82 -9.80
N LEU A 153 23.74 10.93 -9.66
CA LEU A 153 23.69 11.76 -8.45
C LEU A 153 22.34 11.58 -7.76
N LEU A 154 22.31 11.69 -6.43
CA LEU A 154 21.14 11.51 -5.59
C LEU A 154 20.77 12.81 -4.88
N SER A 155 19.47 13.12 -4.86
CA SER A 155 18.86 14.02 -3.89
C SER A 155 17.72 13.28 -3.18
N TYR A 156 17.64 13.39 -1.85
CA TYR A 156 16.68 12.65 -1.04
C TYR A 156 15.69 13.60 -0.34
N ARG A 157 14.39 13.24 -0.33
CA ARG A 157 13.37 13.93 0.48
C ARG A 157 12.43 12.97 1.19
N ASP A 158 11.98 13.39 2.36
CA ASP A 158 11.10 12.63 3.24
C ASP A 158 9.64 12.82 2.85
N SER A 159 9.02 11.78 2.28
CA SER A 159 7.60 11.81 1.90
C SER A 159 6.63 11.70 3.07
N ARG A 160 7.14 11.34 4.25
CA ARG A 160 6.40 11.05 5.47
C ARG A 160 5.22 10.09 5.35
N CYS A 161 5.18 9.27 4.29
CA CYS A 161 4.05 8.40 3.97
C CYS A 161 2.70 9.16 3.86
N ASP A 162 2.74 10.43 3.48
CA ASP A 162 1.57 11.33 3.52
C ASP A 162 1.42 12.09 2.19
N PRO A 163 0.18 12.32 1.72
CA PRO A 163 -0.05 12.99 0.44
C PRO A 163 0.46 14.43 0.39
N ASP A 164 0.39 15.19 1.48
CA ASP A 164 0.78 16.61 1.51
C ASP A 164 2.30 16.74 1.63
N PHE A 165 2.91 16.02 2.58
CA PHE A 165 4.37 15.96 2.69
C PHE A 165 5.01 15.35 1.45
N GLY A 166 4.37 14.34 0.85
CA GLY A 166 4.81 13.73 -0.40
C GLY A 166 4.76 14.69 -1.58
N PHE A 167 3.74 15.56 -1.65
CA PHE A 167 3.65 16.61 -2.66
C PHE A 167 4.80 17.62 -2.53
N ASP A 168 5.02 18.18 -1.34
CA ASP A 168 6.05 19.18 -1.10
C ASP A 168 7.45 18.61 -1.36
N ALA A 169 7.73 17.40 -0.85
CA ALA A 169 8.98 16.70 -1.08
C ALA A 169 9.24 16.39 -2.56
N ALA A 170 8.21 15.97 -3.30
CA ALA A 170 8.31 15.76 -4.75
C ALA A 170 8.56 17.09 -5.49
N TYR A 171 7.89 18.18 -5.10
CA TYR A 171 8.12 19.50 -5.70
C TYR A 171 9.57 19.96 -5.51
N GLU A 172 10.14 19.78 -4.32
CA GLU A 172 11.56 20.09 -4.06
C GLU A 172 12.48 19.30 -4.99
N LEU A 173 12.28 17.99 -5.12
CA LEU A 173 13.09 17.14 -6.01
C LEU A 173 12.92 17.52 -7.49
N LEU A 174 11.70 17.77 -7.94
CA LEU A 174 11.38 18.01 -9.36
C LEU A 174 11.77 19.42 -9.83
N ARG A 175 11.73 20.43 -8.96
CA ARG A 175 11.86 21.84 -9.36
C ARG A 175 13.01 22.59 -8.73
N ARG A 176 13.50 22.18 -7.55
CA ARG A 176 14.46 22.97 -6.76
C ARG A 176 15.80 22.27 -6.57
N ALA A 177 15.80 20.93 -6.55
CA ALA A 177 17.02 20.15 -6.46
C ALA A 177 18.03 20.51 -7.56
N PHE A 178 19.30 20.41 -7.20
CA PHE A 178 20.48 20.69 -8.02
C PHE A 178 20.44 22.11 -8.60
N GLY A 179 20.18 23.10 -7.75
CA GLY A 179 20.15 24.51 -8.13
C GLY A 179 19.02 24.87 -9.11
N GLY A 180 17.87 24.20 -8.98
CA GLY A 180 16.71 24.40 -9.86
C GLY A 180 16.73 23.58 -11.14
N ALA A 181 17.73 22.72 -11.36
CA ALA A 181 17.78 21.83 -12.51
C ALA A 181 16.79 20.65 -12.41
N GLY A 182 16.28 20.36 -11.21
CA GLY A 182 15.39 19.24 -10.95
C GLY A 182 16.05 17.88 -11.17
N VAL A 183 15.33 16.81 -10.88
CA VAL A 183 15.80 15.44 -11.14
C VAL A 183 15.31 14.92 -12.49
N HIS A 184 16.04 13.97 -13.08
CA HIS A 184 15.64 13.32 -14.33
C HIS A 184 14.69 12.14 -14.09
N ALA A 185 14.73 11.53 -12.90
CA ALA A 185 13.81 10.48 -12.49
C ALA A 185 13.60 10.51 -10.98
N LEU A 186 12.41 10.12 -10.54
CA LEU A 186 12.06 9.92 -9.15
C LEU A 186 11.97 8.43 -8.81
N ILE A 187 12.57 8.02 -7.70
CA ILE A 187 12.39 6.69 -7.09
C ILE A 187 11.48 6.84 -5.88
N GLY A 188 10.38 6.08 -5.86
CA GLY A 188 9.33 6.17 -4.84
C GLY A 188 8.02 6.77 -5.37
N ALA A 189 7.08 7.17 -4.53
CA ALA A 189 7.12 7.04 -3.08
C ALA A 189 6.81 5.61 -2.60
N PHE A 190 6.92 5.39 -1.28
CA PHE A 190 6.54 4.14 -0.65
C PHE A 190 5.02 4.01 -0.54
N CYS A 191 4.37 4.93 0.18
CA CYS A 191 2.93 4.91 0.40
C CYS A 191 2.16 5.40 -0.83
N SER A 192 1.07 4.71 -1.19
CA SER A 192 0.33 4.99 -2.42
C SER A 192 -0.26 6.40 -2.44
N SER A 193 -0.71 6.93 -1.30
CA SER A 193 -1.19 8.33 -1.18
C SER A 193 -0.12 9.35 -1.56
N ALA A 194 1.10 9.21 -1.00
CA ALA A 194 2.25 10.05 -1.35
C ALA A 194 2.66 9.89 -2.83
N SER A 195 2.63 8.66 -3.36
CA SER A 195 2.93 8.39 -4.76
C SER A 195 1.93 9.03 -5.70
N ILE A 196 0.63 9.04 -5.39
CA ILE A 196 -0.40 9.70 -6.20
C ILE A 196 -0.15 11.21 -6.27
N SER A 197 0.15 11.85 -5.13
CA SER A 197 0.50 13.28 -5.09
C SER A 197 1.75 13.58 -5.91
N ALA A 198 2.80 12.79 -5.74
CA ALA A 198 4.05 12.94 -6.49
C ALA A 198 3.84 12.71 -7.99
N ALA A 199 3.07 11.69 -8.38
CA ALA A 199 2.87 11.32 -9.78
C ALA A 199 2.14 12.40 -10.58
N ARG A 200 1.23 13.15 -9.93
CA ARG A 200 0.61 14.35 -10.53
C ARG A 200 1.65 15.44 -10.84
N LEU A 201 2.62 15.66 -9.95
CA LEU A 201 3.70 16.60 -10.18
C LEU A 201 4.70 16.09 -11.22
N SER A 202 5.02 14.80 -11.18
CA SER A 202 5.86 14.10 -12.16
C SER A 202 5.32 14.30 -13.58
N ALA A 203 4.01 14.17 -13.78
CA ALA A 203 3.36 14.42 -15.06
C ALA A 203 3.41 15.91 -15.49
N LEU A 204 3.39 16.87 -14.55
CA LEU A 204 3.55 18.30 -14.85
C LEU A 204 5.01 18.71 -15.09
N ALA A 205 5.96 17.91 -14.62
CA ALA A 205 7.39 18.13 -14.73
C ALA A 205 8.03 17.30 -15.85
N ASP A 206 7.24 16.53 -16.60
CA ASP A 206 7.71 15.55 -17.59
C ASP A 206 8.85 14.72 -17.01
N THR A 207 8.67 14.16 -15.82
CA THR A 207 9.72 13.44 -15.10
C THR A 207 9.21 12.07 -14.68
N PRO A 208 9.79 10.96 -15.18
CA PRO A 208 9.35 9.62 -14.80
C PRO A 208 9.53 9.35 -13.30
N GLN A 209 8.52 8.76 -12.70
CA GLN A 209 8.52 8.26 -11.33
C GLN A 209 8.43 6.74 -11.34
N VAL A 210 9.41 6.07 -10.74
CA VAL A 210 9.44 4.61 -10.57
C VAL A 210 9.24 4.26 -9.10
N SER A 211 8.01 3.89 -8.75
CA SER A 211 7.68 3.45 -7.39
C SER A 211 8.12 2.01 -7.15
N HIS A 212 8.73 1.77 -5.99
CA HIS A 212 9.17 0.44 -5.58
C HIS A 212 8.17 -0.30 -4.69
N ALA A 213 7.14 0.38 -4.19
CA ALA A 213 6.27 -0.16 -3.15
C ALA A 213 4.79 0.25 -3.23
N SER A 214 4.41 1.25 -4.03
CA SER A 214 3.00 1.68 -4.08
C SER A 214 2.16 0.77 -4.98
N THR A 215 1.23 0.06 -4.37
CA THR A 215 0.44 -0.99 -5.00
C THR A 215 -0.99 -0.60 -5.34
N SER A 216 -1.46 0.60 -4.94
CA SER A 216 -2.84 1.04 -5.18
C SER A 216 -3.24 0.90 -6.66
N PRO A 217 -4.42 0.32 -6.96
CA PRO A 217 -5.01 0.30 -8.30
C PRO A 217 -5.16 1.68 -8.92
N ASP A 218 -5.34 2.73 -8.10
CA ASP A 218 -5.51 4.10 -8.59
C ASP A 218 -4.27 4.64 -9.30
N LEU A 219 -3.10 4.03 -9.13
CA LEU A 219 -1.86 4.40 -9.83
C LEU A 219 -1.71 3.70 -11.20
N SER A 220 -2.59 2.76 -11.54
CA SER A 220 -2.58 2.08 -12.84
C SER A 220 -3.24 2.94 -13.91
N GLY A 221 -2.61 3.02 -15.08
CA GLY A 221 -3.26 3.53 -16.29
C GLY A 221 -2.81 4.91 -16.75
N ASP A 222 -3.52 5.47 -17.71
CA ASP A 222 -3.12 6.67 -18.45
C ASP A 222 -3.36 8.00 -17.70
N ASP A 223 -4.03 7.95 -16.54
CA ASP A 223 -4.13 9.09 -15.62
C ASP A 223 -2.77 9.50 -15.04
N PHE A 224 -1.77 8.60 -15.04
CA PHE A 224 -0.41 8.84 -14.56
C PHE A 224 0.63 8.47 -15.63
N PRO A 225 0.74 9.25 -16.72
CA PRO A 225 1.53 8.87 -17.90
C PRO A 225 3.04 8.80 -17.67
N PHE A 226 3.53 9.41 -16.58
CA PHE A 226 4.93 9.39 -16.13
C PHE A 226 5.17 8.49 -14.92
N PHE A 227 4.21 7.64 -14.56
CA PHE A 227 4.34 6.71 -13.44
C PHE A 227 4.63 5.29 -13.94
N ALA A 228 5.60 4.65 -13.30
CA ALA A 228 5.86 3.22 -13.41
C ALA A 228 6.12 2.64 -12.03
N ARG A 229 6.00 1.32 -11.88
CA ARG A 229 6.31 0.64 -10.64
C ARG A 229 6.93 -0.73 -10.84
N VAL A 230 7.94 -1.03 -10.03
CA VAL A 230 8.60 -2.34 -9.98
C VAL A 230 7.96 -3.29 -8.97
N ILE A 231 6.80 -2.91 -8.44
CA ILE A 231 5.88 -3.78 -7.72
C ILE A 231 4.58 -3.90 -8.52
N SER A 232 3.84 -4.98 -8.34
CA SER A 232 2.56 -5.19 -9.02
C SER A 232 1.41 -4.40 -8.38
N SER A 233 0.34 -4.19 -9.16
CA SER A 233 -0.91 -3.58 -8.72
C SER A 233 -1.71 -4.52 -7.79
N ASP A 234 -2.39 -3.96 -6.78
CA ASP A 234 -3.32 -4.73 -5.94
C ASP A 234 -4.54 -5.19 -6.73
N SER A 235 -4.82 -4.63 -7.91
CA SER A 235 -5.80 -5.20 -8.84
C SER A 235 -5.50 -6.67 -9.13
N LEU A 236 -4.22 -7.01 -9.24
CA LEU A 236 -3.77 -8.36 -9.51
C LEU A 236 -3.67 -9.19 -8.23
N LEU A 237 -3.12 -8.62 -7.15
CA LEU A 237 -3.02 -9.29 -5.85
C LEU A 237 -4.42 -9.65 -5.32
N SER A 238 -5.40 -8.77 -5.47
CA SER A 238 -6.81 -8.97 -5.08
C SER A 238 -7.46 -10.16 -5.76
N VAL A 239 -7.11 -10.45 -7.02
CA VAL A 239 -7.56 -11.67 -7.70
C VAL A 239 -7.03 -12.91 -6.97
N GLY A 240 -5.73 -12.96 -6.69
CA GLY A 240 -5.13 -14.04 -5.92
C GLY A 240 -5.70 -14.16 -4.51
N LEU A 241 -5.98 -13.05 -3.83
CA LEU A 241 -6.61 -13.04 -2.51
C LEU A 241 -8.03 -13.60 -2.53
N ALA A 242 -8.85 -13.21 -3.51
CA ALA A 242 -10.20 -13.72 -3.68
C ALA A 242 -10.21 -15.21 -4.06
N GLU A 243 -9.33 -15.63 -4.96
CA GLU A 243 -9.18 -17.04 -5.35
C GLU A 243 -8.73 -17.91 -4.18
N THR A 244 -7.74 -17.48 -3.40
CA THR A 244 -7.29 -18.20 -2.19
C THR A 244 -8.38 -18.28 -1.13
N THR A 245 -9.10 -17.19 -0.90
CA THR A 245 -10.25 -17.17 0.01
C THR A 245 -11.34 -18.16 -0.44
N ARG A 246 -11.66 -18.19 -1.73
CA ARG A 246 -12.70 -19.07 -2.27
C ARG A 246 -12.27 -20.54 -2.33
N ASN A 247 -11.13 -20.80 -2.96
CA ASN A 247 -10.75 -22.13 -3.43
C ASN A 247 -9.90 -22.90 -2.39
N LEU A 248 -9.04 -22.25 -1.60
CA LEU A 248 -8.33 -22.91 -0.49
C LEU A 248 -9.21 -23.04 0.73
N LEU A 249 -9.80 -21.93 1.18
CA LEU A 249 -10.53 -21.88 2.44
C LEU A 249 -11.99 -22.34 2.29
N GLY A 250 -12.54 -22.36 1.06
CA GLY A 250 -13.94 -22.72 0.83
C GLY A 250 -14.93 -21.64 1.26
N ILE A 251 -14.46 -20.41 1.47
CA ILE A 251 -15.24 -19.32 2.05
C ILE A 251 -16.09 -18.64 0.96
N LYS A 252 -17.35 -18.36 1.30
CA LYS A 252 -18.30 -17.67 0.42
C LYS A 252 -18.90 -16.41 1.02
N ARG A 253 -18.67 -16.15 2.30
CA ARG A 253 -19.23 -15.02 3.04
C ARG A 253 -18.15 -14.43 3.92
N VAL A 254 -17.89 -13.15 3.78
CA VAL A 254 -16.85 -12.42 4.53
C VAL A 254 -17.40 -11.08 5.01
N ALA A 255 -16.78 -10.49 6.02
CA ALA A 255 -16.84 -9.05 6.24
C ALA A 255 -15.47 -8.46 5.92
N THR A 256 -15.44 -7.23 5.42
CA THR A 256 -14.19 -6.55 5.06
C THR A 256 -13.89 -5.44 6.06
N ILE A 257 -12.62 -5.16 6.26
CA ILE A 257 -12.15 -4.00 7.02
C ILE A 257 -10.97 -3.35 6.31
N ALA A 258 -11.04 -2.03 6.12
CA ALA A 258 -10.00 -1.28 5.42
C ALA A 258 -9.75 0.08 6.08
N CYS A 259 -8.51 0.56 5.98
CA CYS A 259 -8.22 1.96 6.26
C CYS A 259 -8.81 2.87 5.16
N THR A 260 -8.84 4.19 5.36
CA THR A 260 -9.55 5.13 4.47
C THR A 260 -8.65 5.89 3.49
N ASP A 261 -7.36 5.55 3.40
CA ASP A 261 -6.51 6.16 2.36
C ASP A 261 -6.71 5.53 0.98
N ALA A 262 -5.99 6.07 -0.01
CA ALA A 262 -6.03 5.61 -1.39
C ALA A 262 -5.44 4.20 -1.60
N TYR A 263 -4.59 3.70 -0.70
CA TYR A 263 -4.12 2.30 -0.78
C TYR A 263 -5.26 1.36 -0.38
N CYS A 264 -5.76 1.51 0.84
CA CYS A 264 -6.78 0.63 1.39
C CYS A 264 -8.11 0.73 0.65
N THR A 265 -8.53 1.93 0.24
CA THR A 265 -9.82 2.14 -0.42
C THR A 265 -9.84 1.49 -1.80
N ALA A 266 -8.82 1.74 -2.62
CA ALA A 266 -8.73 1.17 -3.96
C ALA A 266 -8.41 -0.34 -3.92
N GLY A 267 -7.53 -0.78 -3.02
CA GLY A 267 -7.26 -2.19 -2.78
C GLY A 267 -8.51 -2.96 -2.35
N MET A 268 -9.29 -2.42 -1.41
CA MET A 268 -10.54 -3.06 -0.99
C MET A 268 -11.58 -3.10 -2.10
N ALA A 269 -11.70 -2.05 -2.91
CA ALA A 269 -12.59 -2.07 -4.07
C ALA A 269 -12.17 -3.15 -5.09
N ALA A 270 -10.87 -3.30 -5.34
CA ALA A 270 -10.34 -4.37 -6.19
C ALA A 270 -10.63 -5.77 -5.63
N PHE A 271 -10.47 -5.96 -4.31
CA PHE A 271 -10.84 -7.20 -3.64
C PHE A 271 -12.33 -7.47 -3.75
N GLU A 272 -13.21 -6.51 -3.46
CA GLU A 272 -14.66 -6.69 -3.52
C GLU A 272 -15.13 -7.07 -4.93
N ALA A 273 -14.53 -6.48 -5.98
CA ALA A 273 -14.77 -6.85 -7.36
C ALA A 273 -14.31 -8.29 -7.66
N ALA A 274 -13.09 -8.65 -7.27
CA ALA A 274 -12.55 -10.01 -7.44
C ALA A 274 -13.36 -11.05 -6.65
N ALA A 275 -13.75 -10.71 -5.42
CA ALA A 275 -14.56 -11.54 -4.54
C ALA A 275 -15.93 -11.83 -5.17
N SER A 276 -16.60 -10.80 -5.73
CA SER A 276 -17.85 -10.98 -6.46
C SER A 276 -17.68 -11.91 -7.67
N ALA A 277 -16.60 -11.77 -8.44
CA ALA A 277 -16.29 -12.67 -9.56
C ALA A 277 -16.05 -14.13 -9.11
N GLN A 278 -15.50 -14.34 -7.92
CA GLN A 278 -15.32 -15.65 -7.29
C GLN A 278 -16.57 -16.15 -6.53
N GLY A 279 -17.68 -15.42 -6.59
CA GLY A 279 -18.94 -15.76 -5.92
C GLY A 279 -18.86 -15.69 -4.39
N ILE A 280 -18.00 -14.83 -3.84
CA ILE A 280 -17.95 -14.48 -2.42
C ILE A 280 -18.88 -13.28 -2.18
N THR A 281 -19.70 -13.34 -1.13
CA THR A 281 -20.57 -12.25 -0.67
C THR A 281 -19.92 -11.50 0.49
N VAL A 282 -19.82 -10.19 0.37
CA VAL A 282 -19.43 -9.30 1.47
C VAL A 282 -20.66 -8.95 2.28
N LEU A 283 -20.64 -9.23 3.58
CA LEU A 283 -21.76 -9.03 4.50
C LEU A 283 -21.78 -7.66 5.13
N GLU A 284 -20.59 -7.10 5.32
CA GLU A 284 -20.35 -5.80 5.92
C GLU A 284 -19.00 -5.29 5.42
N SER A 285 -18.92 -3.99 5.11
CA SER A 285 -17.67 -3.33 4.72
C SER A 285 -17.35 -2.24 5.73
N VAL A 286 -16.45 -2.55 6.66
CA VAL A 286 -16.04 -1.66 7.74
C VAL A 286 -14.85 -0.80 7.30
N ARG A 287 -14.85 0.47 7.70
CA ARG A 287 -13.77 1.41 7.39
C ARG A 287 -13.26 2.09 8.65
N PHE A 288 -12.00 2.51 8.62
CA PHE A 288 -11.40 3.28 9.70
C PHE A 288 -10.32 4.28 9.25
N GLU A 289 -9.97 5.23 10.13
CA GLU A 289 -8.96 6.26 9.85
C GLU A 289 -7.53 5.77 10.12
N ASN A 290 -6.61 6.11 9.23
CA ASN A 290 -5.20 5.77 9.40
C ASN A 290 -4.63 6.31 10.71
N GLY A 291 -3.83 5.50 11.39
CA GLY A 291 -3.21 5.90 12.65
C GLY A 291 -4.16 5.91 13.85
N GLN A 292 -5.44 5.51 13.69
CA GLN A 292 -6.33 5.41 14.84
C GLN A 292 -5.79 4.40 15.86
N SER A 293 -6.02 4.68 17.15
CA SER A 293 -5.59 3.82 18.26
C SER A 293 -6.70 2.94 18.80
N ASN A 294 -7.97 3.26 18.53
CA ASN A 294 -9.14 2.53 19.03
C ASN A 294 -9.92 1.90 17.87
N PHE A 295 -10.04 0.58 17.89
CA PHE A 295 -10.75 -0.22 16.89
C PHE A 295 -12.06 -0.81 17.44
N GLY A 296 -12.51 -0.40 18.64
CA GLY A 296 -13.69 -0.98 19.30
C GLY A 296 -14.98 -0.90 18.46
N GLU A 297 -15.26 0.25 17.85
CA GLU A 297 -16.42 0.41 16.95
C GLU A 297 -16.28 -0.41 15.65
N PRO A 298 -15.15 -0.32 14.90
CA PRO A 298 -14.91 -1.19 13.76
C PRO A 298 -15.05 -2.69 14.06
N LEU A 299 -14.48 -3.16 15.17
CA LEU A 299 -14.54 -4.56 15.58
C LEU A 299 -15.96 -4.97 16.03
N ALA A 300 -16.72 -4.07 16.66
CA ALA A 300 -18.12 -4.31 16.98
C ALA A 300 -18.99 -4.44 15.72
N ALA A 301 -18.73 -3.62 14.68
CA ALA A 301 -19.39 -3.74 13.39
C ALA A 301 -19.07 -5.08 12.70
N LEU A 302 -17.80 -5.49 12.69
CA LEU A 302 -17.39 -6.81 12.19
C LEU A 302 -18.10 -7.94 12.94
N HIS A 303 -18.19 -7.87 14.27
CA HIS A 303 -18.91 -8.85 15.07
C HIS A 303 -20.41 -8.88 14.76
N ALA A 304 -21.04 -7.71 14.60
CA ALA A 304 -22.47 -7.58 14.30
C ALA A 304 -22.84 -8.12 12.91
N SER A 305 -21.91 -8.09 11.95
CA SER A 305 -22.11 -8.63 10.59
C SER A 305 -22.42 -10.13 10.54
N ARG A 306 -22.15 -10.86 11.63
CA ARG A 306 -22.19 -12.32 11.73
C ARG A 306 -21.24 -13.04 10.76
N ALA A 307 -20.30 -12.32 10.15
CA ALA A 307 -19.19 -12.93 9.44
C ALA A 307 -18.23 -13.59 10.44
N THR A 308 -17.70 -14.73 10.04
CA THR A 308 -16.66 -15.49 10.74
C THR A 308 -15.30 -15.36 10.05
N VAL A 309 -15.27 -14.70 8.89
CA VAL A 309 -14.05 -14.41 8.14
C VAL A 309 -13.98 -12.92 7.88
N PHE A 310 -12.88 -12.33 8.33
CA PHE A 310 -12.59 -10.91 8.19
C PHE A 310 -11.45 -10.73 7.18
N VAL A 311 -11.73 -10.04 6.07
CA VAL A 311 -10.72 -9.69 5.07
C VAL A 311 -10.23 -8.28 5.35
N ALA A 312 -8.93 -8.12 5.58
CA ALA A 312 -8.32 -6.87 6.00
C ALA A 312 -7.26 -6.38 4.99
N ILE A 313 -7.45 -5.16 4.51
CA ILE A 313 -6.44 -4.42 3.71
C ILE A 313 -6.12 -3.16 4.50
N VAL A 314 -4.95 -3.18 5.14
CA VAL A 314 -4.55 -2.25 6.20
C VAL A 314 -3.04 -2.09 6.22
N HIS A 315 -2.55 -0.91 6.61
CA HIS A 315 -1.12 -0.71 6.88
C HIS A 315 -0.67 -1.54 8.08
N SER A 316 0.59 -1.99 8.07
CA SER A 316 1.11 -2.90 9.10
C SER A 316 1.09 -2.30 10.51
N GLN A 317 1.27 -0.98 10.65
CA GLN A 317 1.20 -0.29 11.95
C GLN A 317 -0.21 -0.35 12.55
N ASP A 318 -1.23 -0.13 11.72
CA ASP A 318 -2.63 -0.17 12.14
C ASP A 318 -3.10 -1.62 12.35
N ALA A 319 -2.63 -2.54 11.50
CA ALA A 319 -2.90 -3.97 11.58
C ALA A 319 -2.46 -4.58 12.92
N ALA A 320 -1.29 -4.19 13.45
CA ALA A 320 -0.81 -4.68 14.74
C ALA A 320 -1.79 -4.33 15.87
N ARG A 321 -2.20 -3.06 15.96
CA ARG A 321 -3.17 -2.58 16.97
C ARG A 321 -4.56 -3.18 16.77
N LEU A 322 -4.98 -3.34 15.51
CA LEU A 322 -6.24 -3.99 15.15
C LEU A 322 -6.28 -5.44 15.64
N LEU A 323 -5.22 -6.22 15.37
CA LEU A 323 -5.13 -7.63 15.74
C LEU A 323 -5.06 -7.81 17.27
N GLU A 324 -4.32 -6.95 17.98
CA GLU A 324 -4.31 -6.94 19.46
C GLU A 324 -5.71 -6.72 20.04
N GLN A 325 -6.46 -5.74 19.53
CA GLN A 325 -7.82 -5.48 20.02
C GLN A 325 -8.83 -6.55 19.57
N ALA A 326 -8.63 -7.16 18.41
CA ALA A 326 -9.42 -8.31 17.97
C ALA A 326 -9.23 -9.51 18.91
N LEU A 327 -8.01 -9.72 19.42
CA LEU A 327 -7.71 -10.73 20.43
C LEU A 327 -8.46 -10.45 21.74
N ASP A 328 -8.42 -9.21 22.23
CA ASP A 328 -9.11 -8.80 23.46
C ASP A 328 -10.63 -9.01 23.37
N LEU A 329 -11.20 -8.77 22.18
CA LEU A 329 -12.62 -8.98 21.89
C LEU A 329 -12.97 -10.42 21.48
N ARG A 330 -12.01 -11.34 21.50
CA ARG A 330 -12.18 -12.76 21.11
C ARG A 330 -12.71 -12.95 19.69
N LEU A 331 -12.35 -12.05 18.78
CA LEU A 331 -12.60 -12.14 17.34
C LEU A 331 -11.51 -12.95 16.62
N VAL A 332 -11.07 -14.02 17.29
CA VAL A 332 -9.99 -14.93 16.90
C VAL A 332 -10.36 -16.37 17.34
N GLY A 333 -9.46 -17.32 17.15
CA GLY A 333 -9.66 -18.71 17.58
C GLY A 333 -10.62 -19.47 16.66
N PRO A 334 -11.27 -20.53 17.15
CA PRO A 334 -11.92 -21.49 16.26
C PRO A 334 -13.16 -20.97 15.53
N LYS A 335 -13.70 -19.82 15.96
CA LYS A 335 -14.89 -19.20 15.36
C LYS A 335 -14.56 -18.13 14.31
N TYR A 336 -13.35 -17.56 14.34
CA TYR A 336 -13.00 -16.44 13.48
C TYR A 336 -11.68 -16.66 12.74
N THR A 337 -11.59 -16.17 11.52
CA THR A 337 -10.34 -16.19 10.75
C THR A 337 -10.13 -14.84 10.09
N TRP A 338 -8.86 -14.46 10.03
CA TRP A 338 -8.41 -13.28 9.33
C TRP A 338 -7.77 -13.66 8.01
N VAL A 339 -8.08 -12.89 6.98
CA VAL A 339 -7.50 -12.98 5.65
C VAL A 339 -6.96 -11.60 5.29
N GLY A 340 -5.78 -11.50 4.70
CA GLY A 340 -5.28 -10.18 4.32
C GLY A 340 -4.06 -10.19 3.43
N GLU A 341 -3.52 -9.00 3.22
CA GLU A 341 -2.34 -8.78 2.39
C GLU A 341 -1.07 -8.67 3.24
N TYR A 342 -0.01 -8.11 2.65
CA TYR A 342 1.29 -7.94 3.29
C TYR A 342 1.24 -7.22 4.64
N GLY A 343 0.42 -6.17 4.79
CA GLY A 343 0.29 -5.44 6.05
C GLY A 343 -0.17 -6.32 7.21
N MET A 344 -1.13 -7.22 6.95
CA MET A 344 -1.62 -8.21 7.92
C MET A 344 -0.58 -9.30 8.20
N PHE A 345 0.15 -9.76 7.18
CA PHE A 345 1.24 -10.72 7.33
C PHE A 345 2.35 -10.18 8.25
N GLU A 346 2.83 -8.96 8.01
CA GLU A 346 3.89 -8.36 8.82
C GLU A 346 3.46 -8.10 10.26
N ALA A 347 2.25 -7.56 10.47
CA ALA A 347 1.72 -7.34 11.81
C ALA A 347 1.61 -8.65 12.60
N ALA A 348 1.05 -9.69 11.98
CA ALA A 348 0.95 -11.01 12.59
C ALA A 348 2.32 -11.66 12.82
N ARG A 349 3.32 -11.41 11.95
CA ARG A 349 4.70 -11.88 12.17
C ARG A 349 5.29 -11.27 13.44
N VAL A 350 5.11 -9.97 13.66
CA VAL A 350 5.54 -9.28 14.90
C VAL A 350 4.84 -9.88 16.12
N LEU A 351 3.53 -10.14 16.06
CA LEU A 351 2.81 -10.83 17.14
C LEU A 351 3.36 -12.25 17.39
N GLY A 352 3.76 -12.96 16.33
CA GLY A 352 4.41 -14.28 16.40
C GLY A 352 5.76 -14.25 17.11
N ASP A 353 6.59 -13.23 16.84
CA ASP A 353 7.87 -13.02 17.52
C ASP A 353 7.67 -12.79 19.04
N HIS A 354 6.50 -12.31 19.45
CA HIS A 354 6.07 -12.17 20.85
C HIS A 354 5.29 -13.38 21.40
N GLY A 355 5.09 -14.44 20.62
CA GLY A 355 4.39 -15.66 21.05
C GLY A 355 2.86 -15.56 21.09
N VAL A 356 2.27 -14.57 20.40
CA VAL A 356 0.83 -14.25 20.46
C VAL A 356 0.08 -14.64 19.17
N LEU A 357 0.70 -15.45 18.30
CA LEU A 357 0.10 -15.83 17.01
C LEU A 357 -0.80 -17.09 17.08
N GLU A 358 -0.71 -17.88 18.16
CA GLU A 358 -1.51 -19.10 18.34
C GLU A 358 -3.04 -18.88 18.25
N PRO A 359 -3.62 -17.78 18.77
CA PRO A 359 -5.04 -17.49 18.60
C PRO A 359 -5.47 -17.23 17.15
N PHE A 360 -4.53 -16.93 16.25
CA PHE A 360 -4.78 -16.64 14.83
C PHE A 360 -4.59 -17.86 13.92
N ARG A 361 -4.60 -19.08 14.47
CA ARG A 361 -4.57 -20.33 13.69
C ARG A 361 -5.56 -20.30 12.52
N GLY A 362 -5.07 -20.64 11.34
CA GLY A 362 -5.86 -20.62 10.11
C GLY A 362 -5.93 -19.27 9.41
N MET A 363 -5.36 -18.21 9.99
CA MET A 363 -5.17 -16.93 9.30
C MET A 363 -4.40 -17.14 8.00
N LEU A 364 -4.86 -16.48 6.94
CA LEU A 364 -4.28 -16.55 5.61
C LEU A 364 -3.79 -15.15 5.21
N ALA A 365 -2.62 -15.08 4.58
CA ALA A 365 -2.18 -13.85 3.96
C ALA A 365 -1.58 -14.13 2.58
N ILE A 366 -1.77 -13.21 1.65
CA ILE A 366 -1.04 -13.19 0.38
C ILE A 366 -0.01 -12.06 0.41
N THR A 367 1.22 -12.35 0.00
CA THR A 367 2.33 -11.39 0.06
C THR A 367 3.09 -11.35 -1.25
N ASN A 368 3.75 -10.22 -1.53
CA ASN A 368 4.65 -10.13 -2.68
C ASN A 368 5.85 -11.06 -2.47
N SER A 369 6.10 -11.95 -3.45
CA SER A 369 7.19 -12.92 -3.39
C SER A 369 8.44 -12.41 -4.10
N ILE A 370 9.58 -13.00 -3.73
CA ILE A 370 10.82 -12.93 -4.48
C ILE A 370 11.32 -14.36 -4.67
N ALA A 371 11.46 -14.78 -5.91
CA ALA A 371 11.98 -16.11 -6.21
C ALA A 371 13.44 -16.23 -5.73
N PRO A 372 13.82 -17.30 -5.00
CA PRO A 372 15.22 -17.54 -4.66
C PRO A 372 16.09 -17.57 -5.91
N SER A 373 17.14 -16.77 -5.92
CA SER A 373 18.04 -16.63 -7.07
C SER A 373 19.44 -16.21 -6.64
N VAL A 374 20.44 -16.55 -7.47
CA VAL A 374 21.83 -16.12 -7.25
C VAL A 374 21.94 -14.59 -7.22
N ALA A 375 21.12 -13.90 -8.01
CA ALA A 375 21.06 -12.44 -8.02
C ALA A 375 20.58 -11.88 -6.68
N TYR A 376 19.47 -12.43 -6.15
CA TYR A 376 18.95 -12.05 -4.84
C TYR A 376 19.96 -12.36 -3.72
N ASP A 377 20.54 -13.56 -3.70
CA ASP A 377 21.53 -13.96 -2.70
C ASP A 377 22.77 -13.05 -2.71
N GLY A 378 23.22 -12.66 -3.91
CA GLY A 378 24.32 -11.71 -4.11
C GLY A 378 23.99 -10.33 -3.56
N TYR A 379 22.82 -9.79 -3.89
CA TYR A 379 22.30 -8.53 -3.35
C TYR A 379 22.19 -8.57 -1.82
N ALA A 380 21.55 -9.61 -1.27
CA ALA A 380 21.36 -9.81 0.16
C ALA A 380 22.70 -9.90 0.91
N SER A 381 23.69 -10.58 0.32
CA SER A 381 25.05 -10.66 0.85
C SER A 381 25.74 -9.30 0.91
N ARG A 382 25.72 -8.53 -0.21
CA ARG A 382 26.33 -7.19 -0.27
C ARG A 382 25.64 -6.21 0.66
N LYS A 383 24.31 -6.21 0.73
CA LYS A 383 23.53 -5.37 1.67
C LYS A 383 23.91 -5.68 3.12
N ARG A 384 23.99 -6.95 3.51
CA ARG A 384 24.40 -7.35 4.89
C ARG A 384 25.84 -7.01 5.22
N ALA A 385 26.72 -6.90 4.22
CA ALA A 385 28.11 -6.49 4.39
C ALA A 385 28.29 -4.98 4.59
N ARG A 386 27.25 -4.16 4.35
CA ARG A 386 27.34 -2.71 4.54
C ARG A 386 27.48 -2.33 6.03
N PRO A 387 28.25 -1.26 6.34
CA PRO A 387 28.32 -0.72 7.69
C PRO A 387 26.93 -0.31 8.22
N SER A 388 26.78 -0.36 9.55
CA SER A 388 25.59 0.16 10.23
C SER A 388 25.50 1.68 10.04
N THR A 389 24.32 2.16 9.65
CA THR A 389 24.00 3.60 9.53
C THR A 389 23.17 4.14 10.70
N LEU A 390 22.85 3.30 11.70
CA LEU A 390 22.16 3.73 12.95
C LEU A 390 22.97 4.73 13.80
N GLY A 391 24.24 4.97 13.46
CA GLY A 391 25.14 5.77 14.29
C GLY A 391 25.71 4.99 15.48
N ASP A 392 26.41 5.70 16.38
CA ASP A 392 27.09 5.12 17.55
C ASP A 392 26.31 5.28 18.87
N GLY A 393 25.08 5.79 18.79
CA GLY A 393 24.24 6.12 19.95
C GLY A 393 24.46 7.53 20.51
N THR A 394 25.49 8.24 20.03
CA THR A 394 25.73 9.67 20.33
C THR A 394 25.55 10.57 19.10
N ASN A 395 25.89 10.06 17.91
CA ASN A 395 25.66 10.73 16.63
C ASN A 395 25.09 9.73 15.61
N CYS A 396 24.30 10.25 14.67
CA CYS A 396 23.87 9.47 13.50
C CYS A 396 25.00 9.37 12.47
N ASP A 397 24.88 8.40 11.56
CA ASP A 397 25.78 8.31 10.41
C ASP A 397 25.77 9.66 9.63
N PRO A 398 26.94 10.26 9.36
CA PRO A 398 27.02 11.62 8.86
C PRO A 398 26.75 11.73 7.35
N ALA A 399 26.47 10.62 6.66
CA ALA A 399 26.31 10.59 5.20
C ALA A 399 25.24 11.57 4.71
N GLU A 400 25.57 12.18 3.58
CA GLU A 400 24.77 13.17 2.89
C GLU A 400 24.46 12.69 1.47
N ASP A 401 23.39 13.22 0.88
CA ASP A 401 23.18 13.16 -0.56
C ASP A 401 24.09 14.16 -1.30
N ASP A 402 24.01 14.18 -2.64
CA ASP A 402 24.87 15.05 -3.46
C ASP A 402 24.51 16.55 -3.35
N GLU A 403 23.47 16.89 -2.59
CA GLU A 403 23.08 18.26 -2.24
C GLU A 403 23.39 18.63 -0.78
N GLY A 404 24.01 17.73 -0.01
CA GLY A 404 24.39 17.97 1.39
C GLY A 404 23.26 17.69 2.40
N HIS A 405 22.15 17.07 2.00
CA HIS A 405 21.09 16.70 2.95
C HIS A 405 21.48 15.47 3.75
N LYS A 406 21.34 15.55 5.08
CA LYS A 406 21.58 14.41 5.98
C LYS A 406 20.59 13.27 5.68
N LEU A 407 21.13 12.10 5.35
CA LEU A 407 20.35 10.91 5.01
C LEU A 407 19.77 10.24 6.26
N TRP A 408 20.59 10.09 7.31
CA TRP A 408 20.27 9.25 8.47
C TRP A 408 19.89 10.02 9.73
N SER A 409 20.10 11.34 9.74
CA SER A 409 19.69 12.20 10.84
C SER A 409 18.29 12.76 10.60
N VAL A 410 17.47 12.72 11.65
CA VAL A 410 16.14 13.30 11.67
C VAL A 410 16.09 14.36 12.76
N ASP A 411 15.81 15.61 12.36
CA ASP A 411 15.62 16.73 13.26
C ASP A 411 14.11 16.91 13.52
N THR A 412 13.68 16.66 14.76
CA THR A 412 12.29 16.89 15.19
C THR A 412 12.14 18.06 16.15
N ASP A 413 13.25 18.66 16.58
CA ASP A 413 13.29 19.66 17.63
C ASP A 413 14.73 20.16 17.87
N GLU A 414 14.94 21.47 17.72
CA GLU A 414 16.21 22.17 18.03
C GLU A 414 16.70 22.01 19.49
N ASN A 415 15.94 21.30 20.34
CA ASN A 415 16.18 21.13 21.79
C ASN A 415 16.49 19.69 22.23
N ALA A 416 16.53 18.70 21.33
CA ALA A 416 16.95 17.35 21.70
C ALA A 416 18.48 17.27 21.82
N MET A 417 19.01 16.89 22.99
CA MET A 417 20.46 16.77 23.22
C MET A 417 21.13 15.62 22.42
N ALA A 418 20.36 14.75 21.76
CA ALA A 418 20.85 13.67 20.92
C ALA A 418 19.98 13.52 19.65
N PRO A 419 20.57 13.39 18.45
CA PRO A 419 19.83 13.28 17.19
C PRO A 419 19.10 11.93 17.08
N ARG A 420 17.91 11.90 16.47
CA ARG A 420 17.19 10.66 16.22
C ARG A 420 17.66 10.03 14.92
N CYS A 421 18.22 8.81 14.98
CA CYS A 421 18.89 8.17 13.85
C CYS A 421 17.97 7.18 13.13
N PHE A 422 17.71 7.43 11.85
CA PHE A 422 16.85 6.60 11.00
C PHE A 422 17.55 5.37 10.41
N GLY A 423 18.87 5.20 10.59
CA GLY A 423 19.66 4.21 9.85
C GLY A 423 19.27 2.73 10.00
N ALA A 424 19.96 1.90 9.23
CA ALA A 424 19.84 0.45 9.19
C ALA A 424 21.14 -0.22 9.70
N ASN A 425 21.08 -1.52 10.01
CA ASN A 425 22.20 -2.37 10.35
C ASN A 425 21.91 -3.81 9.87
N ASN A 426 22.88 -4.71 10.04
CA ASN A 426 22.76 -6.10 9.62
C ASN A 426 21.82 -6.97 10.48
N GLN A 427 21.21 -6.41 11.53
CA GLN A 427 20.26 -7.11 12.40
C GLN A 427 18.81 -6.91 11.94
N PHE A 428 18.53 -5.91 11.10
CA PHE A 428 17.19 -5.73 10.56
C PHE A 428 16.85 -6.82 9.54
N PRO A 429 15.64 -7.40 9.62
CA PRO A 429 15.18 -8.36 8.64
C PRO A 429 15.06 -7.68 7.27
N GLU A 430 15.50 -8.37 6.22
CA GLU A 430 15.46 -7.85 4.85
C GLU A 430 14.03 -7.54 4.42
N SER A 431 13.75 -6.27 4.13
CA SER A 431 12.49 -5.82 3.57
C SER A 431 12.38 -6.21 2.11
N VAL A 432 11.25 -6.82 1.74
CA VAL A 432 10.91 -7.14 0.34
C VAL A 432 10.80 -5.88 -0.54
N TYR A 433 10.64 -4.70 0.05
CA TYR A 433 10.61 -3.43 -0.67
C TYR A 433 12.01 -2.87 -0.93
N ALA A 434 13.00 -3.21 -0.10
CA ALA A 434 14.36 -2.71 -0.27
C ALA A 434 15.00 -3.26 -1.57
N SER A 435 14.81 -4.54 -1.86
CA SER A 435 15.25 -5.15 -3.12
C SER A 435 14.51 -4.59 -4.34
N ARG A 436 13.27 -4.15 -4.17
CA ARG A 436 12.52 -3.44 -5.22
C ARG A 436 13.03 -2.01 -5.41
N ALA A 437 13.43 -1.32 -4.34
CA ALA A 437 14.05 0.00 -4.44
C ALA A 437 15.38 -0.07 -5.23
N TYR A 438 16.15 -1.15 -5.02
CA TYR A 438 17.33 -1.47 -5.81
C TYR A 438 16.97 -1.67 -7.30
N ASP A 439 16.02 -2.54 -7.63
CA ASP A 439 15.59 -2.78 -9.02
C ASP A 439 14.97 -1.53 -9.68
N ALA A 440 14.34 -0.62 -8.93
CA ALA A 440 13.82 0.64 -9.45
C ALA A 440 14.94 1.54 -10.00
N VAL A 441 16.08 1.63 -9.29
CA VAL A 441 17.26 2.37 -9.76
C VAL A 441 17.84 1.70 -11.02
N TYR A 442 17.95 0.37 -11.05
CA TYR A 442 18.41 -0.35 -12.23
C TYR A 442 17.48 -0.19 -13.43
N ALA A 443 16.16 -0.13 -13.22
CA ALA A 443 15.21 0.14 -14.29
C ALA A 443 15.45 1.51 -14.93
N VAL A 444 15.65 2.56 -14.12
CA VAL A 444 16.03 3.89 -14.61
C VAL A 444 17.38 3.85 -15.32
N ALA A 445 18.38 3.17 -14.76
CA ALA A 445 19.71 3.09 -15.37
C ALA A 445 19.70 2.38 -16.73
N HIS A 446 18.93 1.30 -16.87
CA HIS A 446 18.73 0.62 -18.16
C HIS A 446 17.99 1.50 -19.17
N ALA A 447 16.99 2.27 -18.72
CA ALA A 447 16.30 3.22 -19.61
C ALA A 447 17.23 4.34 -20.08
N VAL A 448 18.05 4.90 -19.18
CA VAL A 448 19.06 5.90 -19.55
C VAL A 448 20.11 5.29 -20.48
N GLN A 449 20.56 4.07 -20.24
CA GLN A 449 21.51 3.39 -21.13
C GLN A 449 20.96 3.29 -22.56
N ALA A 450 19.67 2.94 -22.71
CA ALA A 450 19.02 2.90 -24.02
C ALA A 450 19.00 4.28 -24.70
N LEU A 451 18.85 5.37 -23.95
CA LEU A 451 18.94 6.73 -24.48
C LEU A 451 20.38 7.13 -24.85
N VAL A 452 21.36 6.71 -24.05
CA VAL A 452 22.80 6.95 -24.31
C VAL A 452 23.24 6.27 -25.61
N ASP A 453 22.73 5.06 -25.85
CA ASP A 453 23.07 4.26 -27.02
C ASP A 453 22.35 4.72 -28.30
N ASP A 454 21.31 5.57 -28.18
CA ASP A 454 20.60 6.11 -29.33
C ASP A 454 21.30 7.38 -29.87
N PRO A 455 21.91 7.34 -31.07
CA PRO A 455 22.62 8.49 -31.63
C PRO A 455 21.70 9.67 -31.99
N LEU A 456 20.37 9.48 -31.99
CA LEU A 456 19.38 10.53 -32.23
C LEU A 456 19.03 11.31 -30.96
N VAL A 457 19.33 10.78 -29.78
CA VAL A 457 19.01 11.43 -28.49
C VAL A 457 20.19 12.31 -28.08
N GLN A 458 19.95 13.62 -27.99
CA GLN A 458 20.97 14.61 -27.63
C GLN A 458 20.90 15.08 -26.18
N ARG A 459 19.83 14.75 -25.46
CA ARG A 459 19.61 15.08 -24.05
C ARG A 459 18.59 14.11 -23.46
N ILE A 460 18.63 13.93 -22.14
CA ILE A 460 17.58 13.21 -21.42
C ILE A 460 16.34 14.11 -21.38
N ASP A 461 15.29 13.66 -22.05
CA ASP A 461 13.96 14.26 -22.07
C ASP A 461 12.99 13.32 -21.36
N GLY A 462 12.00 13.89 -20.67
CA GLY A 462 11.02 13.15 -19.89
C GLY A 462 10.29 12.08 -20.67
N ASP A 463 9.72 12.46 -21.81
CA ASP A 463 8.93 11.58 -22.67
C ASP A 463 9.82 10.44 -23.20
N ALA A 464 11.04 10.78 -23.61
CA ALA A 464 12.02 9.81 -24.08
C ALA A 464 12.41 8.82 -22.97
N LEU A 465 12.62 9.29 -21.75
CA LEU A 465 12.97 8.43 -20.61
C LEU A 465 11.79 7.55 -20.18
N MET A 466 10.56 8.07 -20.19
CA MET A 466 9.37 7.27 -19.91
C MET A 466 9.16 6.18 -20.97
N ALA A 467 9.31 6.53 -22.26
CA ALA A 467 9.22 5.58 -23.35
C ALA A 467 10.31 4.49 -23.25
N ALA A 468 11.55 4.88 -22.94
CA ALA A 468 12.64 3.95 -22.70
C ALA A 468 12.34 3.03 -21.49
N LEU A 469 11.84 3.58 -20.38
CA LEU A 469 11.42 2.82 -19.20
C LEU A 469 10.38 1.76 -19.55
N LEU A 470 9.32 2.10 -20.29
CA LEU A 470 8.29 1.15 -20.70
C LEU A 470 8.84 0.01 -21.58
N ALA A 471 9.94 0.26 -22.30
CA ALA A 471 10.65 -0.72 -23.13
C ALA A 471 11.68 -1.57 -22.36
N VAL A 472 12.10 -1.17 -21.14
CA VAL A 472 13.12 -1.89 -20.36
C VAL A 472 12.69 -3.32 -20.05
N ARG A 473 13.60 -4.28 -20.26
CA ARG A 473 13.46 -5.68 -19.88
C ARG A 473 14.80 -6.17 -19.33
N PHE A 474 14.87 -6.58 -18.06
CA PHE A 474 16.07 -7.16 -17.47
C PHE A 474 15.76 -8.18 -16.37
N ASP A 475 16.73 -9.03 -16.04
CA ASP A 475 16.67 -9.93 -14.90
C ASP A 475 17.21 -9.18 -13.66
N GLY A 476 16.31 -8.65 -12.84
CA GLY A 476 16.63 -7.95 -11.60
C GLY A 476 16.79 -8.89 -10.39
N VAL A 477 17.09 -8.32 -9.23
CA VAL A 477 17.23 -9.09 -7.98
C VAL A 477 15.87 -9.61 -7.49
N THR A 478 14.77 -8.98 -7.92
CA THR A 478 13.40 -9.43 -7.66
C THR A 478 12.81 -10.26 -8.80
N GLY A 479 13.65 -10.83 -9.68
CA GLY A 479 13.24 -11.57 -10.86
C GLY A 479 13.11 -10.67 -12.09
N LYS A 480 12.38 -11.15 -13.12
CA LYS A 480 12.19 -10.37 -14.35
C LYS A 480 11.51 -9.03 -14.06
N VAL A 481 12.09 -7.94 -14.55
CA VAL A 481 11.53 -6.59 -14.46
C VAL A 481 11.14 -6.13 -15.86
N SER A 482 9.88 -5.74 -15.98
CA SER A 482 9.29 -5.18 -17.20
C SER A 482 8.00 -4.45 -16.85
N PHE A 483 7.62 -3.48 -17.68
CA PHE A 483 6.42 -2.67 -17.48
C PHE A 483 5.38 -2.88 -18.58
N SER A 484 4.11 -2.76 -18.21
CA SER A 484 2.99 -2.81 -19.14
C SER A 484 2.89 -1.51 -19.94
N SER A 485 2.64 -1.65 -21.23
CA SER A 485 2.32 -0.55 -22.15
C SER A 485 0.84 -0.47 -22.49
N GLU A 486 0.00 -1.31 -21.86
CA GLU A 486 -1.44 -1.32 -22.09
C GLU A 486 -2.10 -0.13 -21.39
N PRO A 487 -3.04 0.60 -22.01
CA PRO A 487 -3.61 1.82 -21.43
C PRO A 487 -4.18 1.65 -20.01
N ALA A 488 -4.82 0.51 -19.71
CA ALA A 488 -5.44 0.27 -18.41
C ALA A 488 -4.45 -0.13 -17.29
N THR A 489 -3.22 -0.51 -17.64
CA THR A 489 -2.19 -0.94 -16.68
C THR A 489 -0.85 -0.28 -16.98
N LEU A 490 -0.86 0.85 -17.68
CA LEU A 490 0.35 1.55 -18.11
C LEU A 490 1.29 1.76 -16.92
N GLY A 491 2.55 1.37 -17.09
CA GLY A 491 3.57 1.50 -16.04
C GLY A 491 3.55 0.42 -14.95
N ASP A 492 2.55 -0.46 -14.90
CA ASP A 492 2.52 -1.56 -13.94
C ASP A 492 3.58 -2.61 -14.24
N ARG A 493 4.12 -3.26 -13.18
CA ARG A 493 5.00 -4.41 -13.34
C ARG A 493 4.29 -5.54 -14.08
N ALA A 494 4.79 -5.88 -15.26
CA ALA A 494 4.26 -6.94 -16.11
C ALA A 494 5.03 -8.27 -15.98
N GLY A 495 6.31 -8.20 -15.58
CA GLY A 495 7.21 -9.35 -15.54
C GLY A 495 7.50 -9.81 -14.11
N GLY A 496 7.69 -11.12 -13.93
CA GLY A 496 8.19 -11.69 -12.66
C GLY A 496 7.26 -11.48 -11.46
N VAL A 497 5.95 -11.36 -11.69
CA VAL A 497 4.97 -11.11 -10.63
C VAL A 497 4.61 -12.44 -9.95
N LEU A 498 5.00 -12.57 -8.69
CA LEU A 498 4.82 -13.77 -7.88
C LEU A 498 4.27 -13.37 -6.51
N TYR A 499 3.37 -14.19 -5.96
CA TYR A 499 2.80 -13.96 -4.64
C TYR A 499 2.89 -15.20 -3.77
N ASP A 500 3.37 -15.05 -2.54
CA ASP A 500 3.40 -16.13 -1.57
C ASP A 500 2.08 -16.20 -0.83
N VAL A 501 1.51 -17.39 -0.76
CA VAL A 501 0.31 -17.66 0.03
C VAL A 501 0.74 -18.27 1.35
N MET A 502 0.52 -17.52 2.42
CA MET A 502 0.95 -17.82 3.77
C MET A 502 -0.24 -18.26 4.62
N ASN A 503 -0.02 -19.17 5.56
CA ASN A 503 -1.04 -19.61 6.52
C ASN A 503 -0.44 -19.78 7.91
N VAL A 504 -1.17 -19.40 8.95
CA VAL A 504 -0.80 -19.69 10.34
C VAL A 504 -1.18 -21.12 10.65
N ASN A 505 -0.17 -21.97 10.83
CA ASN A 505 -0.36 -23.40 11.05
C ASN A 505 -0.88 -23.71 12.47
N ALA A 506 -1.18 -24.99 12.74
CA ALA A 506 -1.60 -25.46 14.05
C ALA A 506 -0.60 -25.18 15.20
N SER A 507 0.69 -24.96 14.93
CA SER A 507 1.65 -24.55 15.96
C SER A 507 1.69 -23.03 16.21
N GLY A 508 0.89 -22.24 15.50
CA GLY A 508 0.92 -20.77 15.60
C GLY A 508 2.11 -20.15 14.89
N ALA A 509 2.58 -20.75 13.79
CA ALA A 509 3.69 -20.26 12.99
C ALA A 509 3.25 -20.04 11.53
N TRP A 510 3.80 -19.01 10.90
CA TRP A 510 3.61 -18.77 9.46
C TRP A 510 4.27 -19.88 8.65
N VAL A 511 3.51 -20.48 7.74
CA VAL A 511 4.00 -21.43 6.75
C VAL A 511 3.57 -21.02 5.36
N LYS A 512 4.46 -21.21 4.39
CA LYS A 512 4.15 -21.00 2.98
C LYS A 512 3.40 -22.21 2.44
N LEU A 513 2.20 -21.97 1.92
CA LEU A 513 1.36 -22.99 1.27
C LEU A 513 1.70 -23.15 -0.21
N GLY A 514 2.03 -22.05 -0.89
CA GLY A 514 2.16 -22.01 -2.34
C GLY A 514 2.73 -20.68 -2.82
N THR A 515 3.01 -20.62 -4.12
CA THR A 515 3.28 -19.38 -4.83
C THR A 515 2.20 -19.24 -5.90
N TRP A 516 1.38 -18.20 -5.82
CA TRP A 516 0.37 -17.87 -6.81
C TRP A 516 0.95 -16.92 -7.86
N GLN A 517 0.60 -17.14 -9.13
CA GLN A 517 0.90 -16.22 -10.22
C GLN A 517 -0.26 -16.17 -11.22
N PRO A 518 -0.42 -15.06 -11.97
CA PRO A 518 -1.62 -14.81 -12.77
C PRO A 518 -1.88 -15.81 -13.91
N ALA A 519 -0.82 -16.46 -14.40
CA ALA A 519 -0.86 -17.35 -15.55
C ALA A 519 -0.95 -18.84 -15.17
N ASP A 520 -0.94 -19.16 -13.88
CA ASP A 520 -0.98 -20.55 -13.42
C ASP A 520 -2.40 -21.10 -13.36
N ASN A 521 -2.52 -22.39 -13.67
CA ASN A 521 -3.69 -23.13 -13.24
C ASN A 521 -3.67 -23.16 -11.71
N TRP A 522 -4.78 -22.79 -11.08
CA TRP A 522 -4.97 -22.78 -9.62
C TRP A 522 -4.32 -23.96 -8.88
N GLU A 523 -4.42 -25.18 -9.42
CA GLU A 523 -3.85 -26.40 -8.83
C GLU A 523 -2.31 -26.45 -8.83
N GLN A 524 -1.66 -25.79 -9.79
CA GLN A 524 -0.20 -25.75 -9.93
C GLN A 524 0.45 -24.83 -8.90
N SER A 525 -0.20 -23.73 -8.53
CA SER A 525 0.29 -22.79 -7.50
C SER A 525 0.49 -23.42 -6.12
N PHE A 526 -0.12 -24.58 -5.87
CA PHE A 526 -0.05 -25.32 -4.59
C PHE A 526 0.48 -26.75 -4.75
N ALA A 527 0.95 -27.13 -5.93
CA ALA A 527 1.53 -28.45 -6.16
C ALA A 527 2.94 -28.53 -5.56
N GLY A 528 3.10 -29.30 -4.47
CA GLY A 528 4.42 -29.77 -4.03
C GLY A 528 4.98 -29.26 -2.70
N ASN A 529 4.29 -28.38 -1.96
CA ASN A 529 4.85 -27.85 -0.70
C ASN A 529 4.66 -28.76 0.52
N GLY A 530 3.83 -29.82 0.45
CA GLY A 530 3.63 -30.82 1.52
C GLY A 530 3.06 -30.29 2.85
N GLN A 531 2.95 -28.97 3.01
CA GLN A 531 2.38 -28.27 4.15
C GLN A 531 0.85 -28.37 4.09
N ALA A 532 0.25 -28.93 5.14
CA ALA A 532 -1.20 -29.01 5.23
C ALA A 532 -1.78 -27.63 5.55
N LEU A 533 -2.72 -27.18 4.72
CA LEU A 533 -3.57 -26.02 5.03
C LEU A 533 -4.20 -26.22 6.41
N THR A 534 -3.89 -25.32 7.35
CA THR A 534 -4.64 -25.23 8.59
C THR A 534 -5.91 -24.48 8.26
N ARG A 535 -7.00 -25.23 8.09
CA ARG A 535 -8.29 -24.63 7.80
C ARG A 535 -8.77 -23.83 9.00
N PRO A 536 -9.42 -22.68 8.76
CA PRO A 536 -10.31 -22.07 9.72
C PRO A 536 -11.23 -23.17 10.29
N THR A 537 -11.31 -23.25 11.62
CA THR A 537 -12.28 -24.12 12.30
C THR A 537 -13.76 -23.74 12.06
N PRO A 538 -14.15 -22.53 11.59
CA PRO A 538 -15.53 -22.26 11.22
C PRO A 538 -15.90 -22.95 9.90
N ASP A 539 -16.90 -23.83 9.94
CA ASP A 539 -17.56 -24.35 8.73
C ASP A 539 -18.44 -23.26 8.10
N ASN A 540 -17.84 -22.43 7.26
CA ASN A 540 -18.53 -21.36 6.54
C ASN A 540 -19.13 -21.83 5.21
N SER A 541 -19.12 -23.14 4.95
CA SER A 541 -19.95 -23.73 3.90
C SER A 541 -21.43 -23.73 4.30
N LYS A 542 -21.71 -23.50 5.59
CA LYS A 542 -23.03 -23.39 6.18
C LYS A 542 -23.39 -21.92 6.47
N PRO A 543 -24.68 -21.55 6.41
CA PRO A 543 -25.16 -20.24 6.86
C PRO A 543 -24.68 -19.94 8.30
N PRO A 544 -24.63 -18.67 8.71
CA PRO A 544 -24.19 -18.29 10.06
C PRO A 544 -24.91 -19.16 11.10
N GLU A 545 -24.17 -19.70 12.07
CA GLU A 545 -24.78 -20.28 13.25
C GLU A 545 -25.80 -19.30 13.82
N LEU A 546 -27.04 -19.76 13.91
CA LEU A 546 -28.15 -18.95 14.40
C LEU A 546 -27.82 -18.55 15.84
N ALA A 547 -27.69 -17.25 16.09
CA ALA A 547 -27.28 -16.72 17.39
C ALA A 547 -28.42 -16.81 18.42
N GLY A 548 -28.09 -17.30 19.63
CA GLY A 548 -28.95 -17.39 20.81
C GLY A 548 -29.52 -18.79 21.04
N ASP A 549 -29.71 -19.18 22.31
CA ASP A 549 -30.27 -20.49 22.73
C ASP A 549 -31.71 -20.73 22.21
N THR A 550 -32.34 -19.71 21.63
CA THR A 550 -33.75 -19.72 21.26
C THR A 550 -33.98 -19.13 19.87
N LEU A 551 -34.39 -19.98 18.93
CA LEU A 551 -34.82 -19.59 17.59
C LEU A 551 -36.31 -19.26 17.60
N ARG A 552 -36.68 -18.17 16.95
CA ARG A 552 -38.05 -17.66 16.99
C ARG A 552 -38.80 -17.94 15.70
N VAL A 553 -39.82 -18.79 15.80
CA VAL A 553 -40.59 -19.30 14.67
C VAL A 553 -42.03 -18.79 14.75
N GLY A 554 -42.48 -18.06 13.74
CA GLY A 554 -43.87 -17.66 13.65
C GLY A 554 -44.72 -18.75 12.98
N VAL A 555 -45.98 -18.90 13.40
CA VAL A 555 -46.89 -19.88 12.79
C VAL A 555 -48.21 -19.20 12.44
N PHE A 556 -48.61 -19.31 11.18
CA PHE A 556 -49.95 -18.95 10.73
C PHE A 556 -50.89 -20.14 10.98
N CYS A 557 -51.89 -19.92 11.82
CA CYS A 557 -52.85 -20.93 12.21
C CYS A 557 -54.22 -20.66 11.60
N ASP A 558 -54.62 -21.50 10.66
CA ASP A 558 -55.96 -21.46 10.08
C ASP A 558 -56.95 -22.18 11.02
N ILE A 559 -57.87 -21.39 11.56
CA ILE A 559 -58.96 -21.85 12.44
C ILE A 559 -60.29 -21.89 11.69
N SER A 560 -60.31 -22.51 10.51
CA SER A 560 -61.54 -22.88 9.84
C SER A 560 -62.39 -23.83 10.71
N PRO A 561 -63.73 -23.64 10.81
CA PRO A 561 -64.63 -24.51 11.57
C PRO A 561 -64.76 -25.93 11.00
N TRP A 562 -64.12 -26.20 9.85
CA TRP A 562 -63.98 -27.55 9.32
C TRP A 562 -62.88 -28.29 10.08
N PHE A 563 -63.27 -29.33 10.83
CA PHE A 563 -62.50 -30.15 11.79
C PHE A 563 -61.06 -30.58 11.38
N ILE A 564 -60.65 -30.44 10.11
CA ILE A 564 -59.39 -30.94 9.55
C ILE A 564 -58.26 -29.89 9.61
N VAL A 565 -58.56 -28.62 9.90
CA VAL A 565 -57.54 -27.54 9.85
C VAL A 565 -56.92 -27.22 11.22
N TYR A 566 -57.64 -27.50 12.32
CA TYR A 566 -57.18 -27.31 13.69
C TYR A 566 -56.01 -28.24 14.08
N GLU A 567 -55.98 -29.44 13.50
CA GLU A 567 -54.93 -30.46 13.72
C GLU A 567 -53.54 -29.98 13.27
N LYS A 568 -53.48 -29.11 12.26
CA LYS A 568 -52.20 -28.71 11.64
C LYS A 568 -51.32 -27.89 12.58
N CYS A 569 -51.88 -26.93 13.30
CA CYS A 569 -51.11 -26.17 14.29
C CYS A 569 -50.71 -27.03 15.48
N GLN A 570 -51.56 -27.98 15.87
CA GLN A 570 -51.20 -28.96 16.90
C GLN A 570 -50.03 -29.85 16.45
N HIS A 571 -49.94 -30.21 15.18
CA HIS A 571 -48.79 -30.93 14.63
C HIS A 571 -47.51 -30.09 14.64
N VAL A 572 -47.60 -28.80 14.31
CA VAL A 572 -46.45 -27.88 14.39
C VAL A 572 -45.99 -27.70 15.84
N MET A 573 -46.92 -27.54 16.78
CA MET A 573 -46.60 -27.48 18.21
C MET A 573 -45.96 -28.79 18.69
N HIS A 574 -46.58 -29.92 18.36
CA HIS A 574 -46.08 -31.23 18.75
C HIS A 574 -44.66 -31.46 18.22
N ILE A 575 -44.39 -31.14 16.95
CA ILE A 575 -43.04 -31.34 16.42
C ILE A 575 -42.03 -30.37 17.03
N ILE A 576 -42.41 -29.12 17.32
CA ILE A 576 -41.55 -28.17 18.03
C ILE A 576 -41.24 -28.67 19.44
N ASP A 577 -42.22 -29.18 20.17
CA ASP A 577 -42.03 -29.74 21.51
C ASP A 577 -41.09 -30.94 21.47
N ARG A 578 -41.23 -31.82 20.46
CA ARG A 578 -40.33 -32.97 20.25
C ARG A 578 -38.92 -32.53 19.86
N ILE A 579 -38.77 -31.53 18.98
CA ILE A 579 -37.47 -30.95 18.64
C ILE A 579 -36.82 -30.32 19.88
N ASN A 580 -37.60 -29.72 20.78
CA ASN A 580 -37.09 -29.12 22.01
C ASN A 580 -36.76 -30.16 23.10
N ASP A 581 -37.41 -31.33 23.08
CA ASP A 581 -37.14 -32.44 23.98
C ASP A 581 -35.93 -33.25 23.52
N LYS A 582 -34.73 -32.77 23.86
CA LYS A 582 -33.44 -33.36 23.46
C LYS A 582 -33.11 -34.73 24.09
N LYS A 583 -34.10 -35.45 24.61
CA LYS A 583 -33.92 -36.66 25.43
C LYS A 583 -34.89 -37.78 25.07
N ASP A 584 -35.74 -37.59 24.07
CA ASP A 584 -36.81 -38.52 23.75
C ASP A 584 -36.42 -39.54 22.66
N GLY A 585 -35.20 -39.45 22.14
CA GLY A 585 -34.65 -40.31 21.09
C GLY A 585 -35.11 -39.94 19.68
N PHE A 586 -35.83 -38.82 19.51
CA PHE A 586 -36.44 -38.40 18.25
C PHE A 586 -35.99 -36.97 17.88
N LEU A 587 -35.06 -36.88 16.93
CA LEU A 587 -34.43 -35.64 16.48
C LEU A 587 -33.59 -34.92 17.56
N ASP A 588 -33.11 -35.64 18.58
CA ASP A 588 -32.25 -35.09 19.65
C ASP A 588 -30.99 -34.36 19.10
N ASP A 589 -30.43 -34.85 17.99
CA ASP A 589 -29.26 -34.26 17.33
C ASP A 589 -29.60 -33.03 16.45
N LEU A 590 -30.88 -32.74 16.25
CA LEU A 590 -31.33 -31.58 15.48
C LEU A 590 -31.37 -30.36 16.40
N LEU A 591 -30.60 -29.32 16.04
CA LEU A 591 -30.46 -28.10 16.84
C LEU A 591 -30.03 -28.40 18.30
N PRO A 592 -28.92 -29.10 18.51
CA PRO A 592 -28.59 -29.72 19.81
C PRO A 592 -28.46 -28.69 20.95
N ASP A 593 -28.03 -27.47 20.62
CA ASP A 593 -27.80 -26.38 21.56
C ASP A 593 -28.89 -25.29 21.51
N HIS A 594 -29.99 -25.52 20.77
CA HIS A 594 -31.03 -24.53 20.55
C HIS A 594 -32.43 -25.07 20.84
N THR A 595 -33.29 -24.17 21.29
CA THR A 595 -34.72 -24.36 21.47
C THR A 595 -35.49 -23.53 20.45
N LEU A 596 -36.61 -24.03 19.97
CA LEU A 596 -37.57 -23.29 19.16
C LEU A 596 -38.59 -22.64 20.08
N PHE A 597 -38.62 -21.31 20.10
CA PHE A 597 -39.71 -20.55 20.68
C PHE A 597 -40.64 -20.09 19.56
N TYR A 598 -41.94 -20.22 19.77
CA TYR A 598 -42.91 -19.91 18.73
C TYR A 598 -44.02 -18.99 19.23
N SER A 599 -44.52 -18.18 18.29
CA SER A 599 -45.78 -17.44 18.45
C SER A 599 -46.68 -17.83 17.29
N MET A 600 -47.98 -17.75 17.53
CA MET A 600 -48.99 -18.15 16.56
C MET A 600 -49.99 -17.04 16.39
N VAL A 601 -50.37 -16.79 15.14
CA VAL A 601 -51.45 -15.88 14.79
C VAL A 601 -52.55 -16.66 14.09
N GLN A 602 -53.79 -16.34 14.46
CA GLN A 602 -54.95 -16.96 13.85
C GLN A 602 -55.30 -16.26 12.55
N THR A 603 -55.27 -16.99 11.44
CA THR A 603 -55.85 -16.56 10.16
C THR A 603 -57.34 -16.89 10.20
N GLY A 604 -58.21 -15.87 10.12
CA GLY A 604 -59.65 -16.02 10.29
C GLY A 604 -60.34 -16.83 9.19
N THR A 605 -61.66 -17.07 9.36
CA THR A 605 -62.54 -17.88 8.48
C THR A 605 -62.83 -17.29 7.10
N THR A 606 -62.33 -16.10 6.81
CA THR A 606 -62.39 -15.45 5.49
C THR A 606 -61.29 -16.06 4.63
N GLY A 607 -61.66 -16.97 3.73
CA GLY A 607 -60.75 -17.76 2.93
C GLY A 607 -59.69 -16.96 2.15
N CYS A 608 -58.75 -17.68 1.55
CA CYS A 608 -57.69 -17.20 0.67
C CYS A 608 -58.10 -15.93 -0.12
N ALA A 609 -57.59 -14.74 0.21
CA ALA A 609 -57.62 -13.49 -0.60
C ALA A 609 -57.52 -12.16 0.20
N GLU A 610 -57.46 -12.13 1.53
CA GLU A 610 -57.34 -10.86 2.28
C GLU A 610 -55.89 -10.46 2.57
N SER A 611 -55.20 -9.92 1.55
CA SER A 611 -53.77 -9.57 1.62
C SER A 611 -53.39 -8.62 2.77
N GLU A 612 -54.27 -7.68 3.16
CA GLU A 612 -53.98 -6.78 4.29
C GLU A 612 -54.11 -7.46 5.65
N ALA A 613 -55.08 -8.37 5.79
CA ALA A 613 -55.29 -9.09 7.05
C ALA A 613 -54.11 -10.01 7.37
N ILE A 614 -53.61 -10.73 6.37
CA ILE A 614 -52.46 -11.63 6.55
C ILE A 614 -51.17 -10.88 6.82
N ARG A 615 -50.97 -9.69 6.23
CA ARG A 615 -49.82 -8.82 6.52
C ARG A 615 -49.84 -8.31 7.96
N ARG A 616 -50.99 -7.86 8.47
CA ARG A 616 -51.12 -7.48 9.89
C ARG A 616 -50.81 -8.63 10.84
N GLN A 617 -51.22 -9.84 10.49
CA GLN A 617 -50.90 -11.05 11.26
C GLN A 617 -49.41 -11.38 11.19
N PHE A 618 -48.77 -11.17 10.05
CA PHE A 618 -47.32 -11.26 9.93
C PHE A 618 -46.61 -10.26 10.84
N ASP A 619 -47.05 -9.00 10.84
CA ASP A 619 -46.49 -7.94 11.69
C ASP A 619 -46.69 -8.26 13.19
N GLN A 620 -47.83 -8.87 13.55
CA GLN A 620 -48.08 -9.36 14.91
C GLN A 620 -47.09 -10.45 15.30
N LEU A 621 -46.85 -11.46 14.45
CA LEU A 621 -45.82 -12.48 14.71
C LEU A 621 -44.44 -11.84 14.90
N TYR A 622 -44.11 -10.88 14.03
CA TYR A 622 -42.84 -10.17 14.09
C TYR A 622 -42.67 -9.41 15.41
N SER A 623 -43.74 -8.76 15.88
CA SER A 623 -43.80 -8.06 17.17
C SER A 623 -43.73 -9.02 18.36
N ASP A 624 -44.56 -10.07 18.39
CA ASP A 624 -44.65 -11.04 19.49
C ASP A 624 -43.32 -11.74 19.75
N LEU A 625 -42.58 -11.99 18.68
CA LEU A 625 -41.30 -12.67 18.71
C LEU A 625 -40.12 -11.71 18.78
N ASN A 626 -40.34 -10.39 18.71
CA ASN A 626 -39.26 -9.40 18.65
C ASN A 626 -38.23 -9.79 17.57
N GLY A 627 -38.73 -10.01 16.35
CA GLY A 627 -37.99 -10.56 15.21
C GLY A 627 -38.20 -12.07 15.01
N VAL A 628 -38.48 -12.48 13.76
CA VAL A 628 -38.81 -13.86 13.37
C VAL A 628 -37.79 -14.38 12.37
N VAL A 629 -37.23 -15.56 12.65
CA VAL A 629 -36.24 -16.21 11.77
C VAL A 629 -36.94 -16.89 10.59
N ALA A 630 -38.06 -17.57 10.85
CA ALA A 630 -38.88 -18.22 9.84
C ALA A 630 -40.36 -18.25 10.25
N THR A 631 -41.26 -18.22 9.27
CA THR A 631 -42.70 -18.40 9.49
C THR A 631 -43.22 -19.63 8.76
N ILE A 632 -44.02 -20.46 9.44
CA ILE A 632 -44.72 -21.60 8.87
C ILE A 632 -46.14 -21.16 8.48
N GLY A 633 -46.51 -21.38 7.21
CA GLY A 633 -47.69 -20.79 6.59
C GLY A 633 -47.44 -19.36 6.07
N PRO A 634 -48.42 -18.72 5.44
CA PRO A 634 -49.80 -19.17 5.23
C PRO A 634 -49.94 -20.30 4.19
N PHE A 635 -51.17 -20.84 4.08
CA PHE A 635 -51.48 -22.04 3.30
C PHE A 635 -51.93 -21.73 1.87
N CYS A 636 -52.70 -20.66 1.73
CA CYS A 636 -53.29 -20.20 0.49
C CYS A 636 -52.24 -19.52 -0.39
N SER A 637 -52.26 -19.79 -1.69
CA SER A 637 -51.32 -19.17 -2.62
C SER A 637 -51.39 -17.64 -2.63
N ASP A 638 -52.58 -17.06 -2.49
CA ASP A 638 -52.77 -15.60 -2.48
C ASP A 638 -52.22 -14.96 -1.20
N ASP A 639 -52.42 -15.60 -0.06
CA ASP A 639 -51.89 -15.12 1.22
C ASP A 639 -50.35 -15.24 1.25
N VAL A 640 -49.83 -16.33 0.68
CA VAL A 640 -48.39 -16.51 0.48
C VAL A 640 -47.84 -15.41 -0.41
N ALA A 641 -48.49 -15.12 -1.54
CA ALA A 641 -48.12 -14.01 -2.41
C ALA A 641 -48.12 -12.68 -1.65
N ALA A 642 -49.13 -12.43 -0.83
CA ALA A 642 -49.27 -11.19 -0.07
C ALA A 642 -48.12 -10.96 0.92
N VAL A 643 -47.70 -11.99 1.67
CA VAL A 643 -46.61 -11.88 2.67
C VAL A 643 -45.22 -12.12 2.09
N THR A 644 -45.11 -12.52 0.82
CA THR A 644 -43.82 -12.74 0.15
C THR A 644 -43.50 -11.77 -0.96
N ALA A 645 -44.48 -10.97 -1.41
CA ALA A 645 -44.29 -9.98 -2.47
C ALA A 645 -43.11 -9.03 -2.19
N ALA A 646 -42.19 -8.95 -3.14
CA ALA A 646 -41.00 -8.11 -3.06
C ALA A 646 -41.36 -6.63 -2.81
N GLU A 647 -42.41 -6.12 -3.47
CA GLU A 647 -42.88 -4.74 -3.31
C GLU A 647 -43.28 -4.39 -1.88
N TRP A 648 -43.93 -5.32 -1.18
CA TRP A 648 -44.34 -5.11 0.21
C TRP A 648 -43.14 -5.21 1.17
N ARG A 649 -42.26 -6.18 0.93
CA ARG A 649 -41.09 -6.42 1.80
C ARG A 649 -40.01 -5.35 1.68
N ALA A 650 -39.89 -4.72 0.52
CA ALA A 650 -38.93 -3.64 0.29
C ALA A 650 -39.13 -2.44 1.24
N GLY A 651 -40.36 -2.21 1.74
CA GLY A 651 -40.66 -1.12 2.66
C GLY A 651 -40.38 -1.39 4.14
N ALA A 652 -40.07 -2.62 4.54
CA ALA A 652 -40.11 -3.04 5.95
C ALA A 652 -38.88 -3.84 6.45
N ASP A 653 -37.81 -3.95 5.65
CA ASP A 653 -36.59 -4.72 5.97
C ASP A 653 -36.87 -6.16 6.47
N ILE A 654 -37.85 -6.82 5.85
CA ILE A 654 -38.30 -8.17 6.23
C ILE A 654 -37.44 -9.23 5.52
N SER A 655 -36.49 -9.81 6.25
CA SER A 655 -35.62 -10.90 5.77
C SER A 655 -36.11 -12.32 6.14
N THR A 656 -37.24 -12.44 6.85
CA THR A 656 -37.80 -13.71 7.32
C THR A 656 -38.18 -14.66 6.18
N VAL A 657 -37.82 -15.94 6.31
CA VAL A 657 -38.21 -17.00 5.36
C VAL A 657 -39.64 -17.46 5.63
N VAL A 658 -40.47 -17.53 4.58
CA VAL A 658 -41.84 -18.06 4.64
C VAL A 658 -41.86 -19.48 4.08
N LEU A 659 -42.29 -20.45 4.89
CA LEU A 659 -42.47 -21.84 4.50
C LEU A 659 -43.96 -22.13 4.31
N SER A 660 -44.38 -22.18 3.04
CA SER A 660 -45.76 -22.52 2.69
C SER A 660 -45.90 -24.04 2.55
N PRO A 661 -46.76 -24.69 3.34
CA PRO A 661 -46.97 -26.13 3.24
C PRO A 661 -47.79 -26.55 2.00
N SER A 662 -48.71 -25.71 1.51
CA SER A 662 -49.72 -26.12 0.51
C SER A 662 -49.89 -25.23 -0.72
N SER A 663 -49.18 -24.11 -0.85
CA SER A 663 -49.34 -23.26 -2.03
C SER A 663 -48.87 -23.97 -3.31
N THR A 664 -49.76 -24.04 -4.29
CA THR A 664 -49.51 -24.69 -5.59
C THR A 664 -49.42 -23.70 -6.75
N ALA A 665 -49.84 -22.44 -6.57
CA ALA A 665 -49.97 -21.48 -7.66
C ALA A 665 -48.66 -21.30 -8.45
N PRO A 666 -48.69 -21.37 -9.79
CA PRO A 666 -47.50 -21.24 -10.61
C PRO A 666 -46.81 -19.88 -10.50
N ILE A 667 -47.55 -18.81 -10.21
CA ILE A 667 -47.01 -17.44 -10.09
C ILE A 667 -45.95 -17.31 -8.99
N LEU A 668 -46.10 -18.09 -7.92
CA LEU A 668 -45.19 -18.14 -6.77
C LEU A 668 -43.82 -18.78 -7.09
N ALA A 669 -43.61 -19.29 -8.31
CA ALA A 669 -42.30 -19.76 -8.74
C ALA A 669 -41.35 -18.62 -9.12
N ASN A 670 -41.86 -17.39 -9.28
CA ASN A 670 -41.04 -16.23 -9.58
C ASN A 670 -40.32 -15.72 -8.32
N VAL A 671 -39.08 -16.17 -8.12
CA VAL A 671 -38.25 -15.83 -6.95
C VAL A 671 -37.96 -14.32 -6.85
N GLY A 672 -37.97 -13.59 -7.98
CA GLY A 672 -37.80 -12.12 -7.97
C GLY A 672 -39.04 -11.38 -7.48
N ALA A 673 -40.23 -11.88 -7.80
CA ALA A 673 -41.49 -11.29 -7.33
C ALA A 673 -41.85 -11.73 -5.90
N TYR A 674 -41.45 -12.94 -5.50
CA TYR A 674 -41.74 -13.54 -4.20
C TYR A 674 -40.46 -14.10 -3.55
N PRO A 675 -39.53 -13.25 -3.10
CA PRO A 675 -38.29 -13.68 -2.47
C PRO A 675 -38.53 -14.45 -1.17
N ASN A 676 -37.52 -15.16 -0.64
CA ASN A 676 -37.54 -15.84 0.67
C ASN A 676 -38.79 -16.74 0.90
N LEU A 677 -39.32 -17.35 -0.16
CA LEU A 677 -40.44 -18.28 -0.13
C LEU A 677 -39.96 -19.71 -0.39
N LEU A 678 -40.26 -20.63 0.53
CA LEU A 678 -40.11 -22.07 0.35
C LEU A 678 -41.48 -22.75 0.31
N ARG A 679 -41.63 -23.74 -0.57
CA ARG A 679 -42.89 -24.44 -0.81
C ARG A 679 -42.69 -25.93 -0.60
N LEU A 680 -43.54 -26.55 0.22
CA LEU A 680 -43.51 -28.01 0.45
C LEU A 680 -44.39 -28.78 -0.53
N SER A 681 -45.28 -28.09 -1.24
CA SER A 681 -46.08 -28.65 -2.33
C SER A 681 -45.49 -28.24 -3.68
N SER A 682 -45.45 -29.18 -4.63
CA SER A 682 -45.06 -28.88 -6.00
C SER A 682 -46.04 -27.91 -6.66
N ASN A 683 -45.60 -27.22 -7.70
CA ASN A 683 -46.50 -26.38 -8.49
C ASN A 683 -47.45 -27.25 -9.33
N ASP A 684 -48.61 -26.69 -9.71
CA ASP A 684 -49.63 -27.39 -10.51
C ASP A 684 -49.15 -27.76 -11.94
N LYS A 685 -47.91 -27.42 -12.33
CA LYS A 685 -47.33 -27.80 -13.63
C LYS A 685 -46.75 -29.21 -13.66
N HIS A 686 -46.68 -29.93 -12.54
CA HIS A 686 -46.13 -31.28 -12.46
C HIS A 686 -47.17 -32.42 -12.46
N VAL A 687 -48.40 -32.16 -12.90
CA VAL A 687 -49.37 -33.23 -13.20
C VAL A 687 -49.13 -33.75 -14.61
N THR A 688 -48.26 -34.75 -14.75
CA THR A 688 -48.19 -35.65 -15.93
C THR A 688 -48.23 -37.09 -15.47
#